data_AF-A0A3S5JG22-F1
#
_entry.id   AF-A0A3S5JG22-F1
#
_cell.length_a   1.000
_cell.length_b   1.000
_cell.length_c   1.000
_cell.angle_alpha   90.00
_cell.angle_beta   90.00
_cell.angle_gamma   90.00
#
_symmetry.space_group_name_H-M   'P 1'
#
loop_
_entity.id
_entity.type
_entity.pdbx_description
1 polymer ?
#
loop_
_entity_poly.entity_id
_entity_poly.type
_entity_poly.pdbx_seq_one_letter_code
_entity_poly.pdbx_strand_id
1 'polypeptide(L)'
;MAGALASGYPVAFALPGSAILSVLLAAGCGYLFAGDVDAYFSQGGPSDWLSSGVTNFRGIYWEVERDTLIAIPLFVFMGIMLQRSRIAEDLLVAMAQLFGPVPSGLGISVIFVGALLAATTGILGATVVAMGLISLPAMLRKNYLPSLATGAIAASGTLGQIIPPSIVLIILADQLASAVDQAGTPRKALYKETTGNLTMPSEFGVVSTSAGEMFLGALVPGLVLVGLYMTYVLILGLIRPKMAPSVEFEGKLDSRFFLRVGFILIPPLTLIFAVLGSIITGVATVNQAGAIGAVGAMIMAGYRLCEGKKTALIPALMALGSLVAIGIITNNFQINVKNIKTDEDVVGLTLAVIAVVIFLAAFVWSGWRTYKIDDTLNGVMVETAKTTSLVFIILLGAAMLTAAFRAFGGKELVREFLTSLPGGFWAQFIIVMAVIFIMGFFLDFIEIAVVVVPIVAPILLMDPSANITAVWPGVMIGLNIQTSFLTPTFGFALFYLRGVAPAVVRTAQMYKGVIPFIALQLVALVIVGNFPSLVNYLPARNFLTSEVAPPPRNPGMQHCIEEYNFAQFATNAPTIKQSISEAQKLDVSYPPRRMSRDLSRGFESAGKVFTLVEDVKKAEAAVAAKVGNYRPLHREVRAIQKRANAIKKHIKELNTEKGQARGDKSVIARLDAEIAKLTKQQKAIEATIPDSWASENKAFVALQKVESNARRKYRRGVDTAYASVGKSVAVIESTDDLIALEKSVKGLGVIINSQDATKAAEQIQAVRTALRKVEGANDIRSALGKARRELRRKTVNAEKTRAAYDDAVKRYDAQLVWRKRAKTELLPGLTKYDAAIRDTIGLRQQPRLPREQALYVAACNSGHRDIALSF
;
A
#
# COMPACT_ATOMS: atom_id res chain seq x y z
N MET A 1 -30.21 14.81 6.98
CA MET A 1 -29.66 13.73 6.12
C MET A 1 -30.63 12.56 5.99
N ALA A 2 -30.87 11.76 7.04
CA ALA A 2 -31.72 10.56 6.97
C ALA A 2 -33.12 10.82 6.37
N GLY A 3 -33.78 11.93 6.73
CA GLY A 3 -35.08 12.29 6.13
C GLY A 3 -35.03 12.54 4.62
N ALA A 4 -33.96 13.17 4.10
CA ALA A 4 -33.78 13.39 2.67
C ALA A 4 -33.45 12.09 1.93
N LEU A 5 -32.66 11.21 2.55
CA LEU A 5 -32.38 9.87 2.00
C LEU A 5 -33.65 9.01 1.97
N ALA A 6 -34.45 9.05 3.03
CA ALA A 6 -35.72 8.32 3.12
C ALA A 6 -36.76 8.83 2.11
N SER A 7 -36.74 10.11 1.76
CA SER A 7 -37.59 10.67 0.70
C SER A 7 -37.08 10.35 -0.72
N GLY A 8 -35.99 9.59 -0.85
CA GLY A 8 -35.38 9.26 -2.14
C GLY A 8 -34.61 10.41 -2.78
N TYR A 9 -34.24 11.44 -2.02
CA TYR A 9 -33.48 12.57 -2.55
C TYR A 9 -32.04 12.14 -2.86
N PRO A 10 -31.43 12.59 -3.98
CA PRO A 10 -30.10 12.13 -4.37
C PRO A 10 -29.04 12.43 -3.31
N VAL A 11 -28.27 11.40 -2.96
CA VAL A 11 -27.31 11.49 -1.84
C VAL A 11 -26.22 12.53 -2.07
N ALA A 12 -25.80 12.66 -3.33
CA ALA A 12 -24.88 13.67 -3.83
C ALA A 12 -25.22 15.10 -3.33
N PHE A 13 -26.50 15.43 -3.18
CA PHE A 13 -26.95 16.72 -2.67
C PHE A 13 -27.35 16.67 -1.19
N ALA A 14 -27.88 15.53 -0.72
CA ALA A 14 -28.30 15.37 0.67
C ALA A 14 -27.12 15.51 1.65
N LEU A 15 -25.95 14.96 1.32
CA LEU A 15 -24.75 15.02 2.17
C LEU A 15 -24.26 16.47 2.39
N PRO A 16 -23.81 17.22 1.35
CA PRO A 16 -23.32 18.57 1.53
C PRO A 16 -24.41 19.51 2.04
N GLY A 17 -25.64 19.37 1.52
CA GLY A 17 -26.76 20.22 1.91
C GLY A 17 -27.09 20.09 3.40
N SER A 18 -27.13 18.86 3.94
CA SER A 18 -27.38 18.66 5.36
C SER A 18 -26.23 19.12 6.25
N ALA A 19 -24.98 18.98 5.81
CA ALA A 19 -23.81 19.48 6.52
C ALA A 19 -23.82 21.02 6.61
N ILE A 20 -23.99 21.71 5.48
CA ILE A 20 -24.04 23.17 5.40
C ILE A 20 -25.23 23.71 6.22
N LEU A 21 -26.40 23.10 6.07
CA LEU A 21 -27.59 23.52 6.80
C LEU A 21 -27.43 23.35 8.31
N SER A 22 -26.75 22.28 8.77
CA SER A 22 -26.46 22.09 10.19
C SER A 22 -25.48 23.15 10.72
N VAL A 23 -24.43 23.48 9.96
CA VAL A 23 -23.46 24.53 10.33
C VAL A 23 -24.14 25.91 10.38
N LEU A 24 -24.96 26.24 9.37
CA LEU A 24 -25.69 27.52 9.34
C LEU A 24 -26.72 27.62 10.45
N LEU A 25 -27.46 26.54 10.74
CA LEU A 25 -28.40 26.50 11.86
C LEU A 25 -27.68 26.68 13.20
N ALA A 26 -26.56 25.98 13.41
CA ALA A 26 -25.77 26.15 14.63
C ALA A 26 -25.26 27.58 14.79
N ALA A 27 -24.75 28.20 13.71
CA ALA A 27 -24.32 29.59 13.71
C ALA A 27 -25.48 30.56 14.01
N GLY A 28 -26.62 30.37 13.35
CA GLY A 28 -27.82 31.20 13.55
C GLY A 28 -28.39 31.08 14.97
N CYS A 29 -28.46 29.86 15.50
CA CYS A 29 -28.85 29.61 16.89
C CYS A 29 -27.82 30.19 17.88
N GLY A 30 -26.52 30.11 17.58
CA GLY A 30 -25.46 30.71 18.40
C GLY A 30 -25.65 32.21 18.52
N TYR A 31 -25.85 32.87 17.39
CA TYR A 31 -26.16 34.30 17.34
C TYR A 31 -27.44 34.66 18.12
N LEU A 32 -28.52 33.90 17.91
CA LEU A 32 -29.83 34.18 18.52
C LEU A 32 -29.89 33.92 20.03
N PHE A 33 -29.29 32.83 20.50
CA PHE A 33 -29.47 32.36 21.89
C PHE A 33 -28.26 32.61 22.78
N ALA A 34 -27.04 32.67 22.22
CA ALA A 34 -25.80 32.83 22.97
C ALA A 34 -25.10 34.18 22.68
N GLY A 35 -25.55 34.95 21.69
CA GLY A 35 -24.92 36.20 21.27
C GLY A 35 -23.57 36.03 20.56
N ASP A 36 -23.18 34.78 20.27
CA ASP A 36 -21.94 34.42 19.60
C ASP A 36 -22.21 33.31 18.57
N VAL A 37 -21.81 33.56 17.33
CA VAL A 37 -21.92 32.61 16.21
C VAL A 37 -21.10 31.34 16.43
N ASP A 38 -20.06 31.41 17.27
CA ASP A 38 -19.14 30.30 17.52
C ASP A 38 -19.61 29.40 18.67
N ALA A 39 -20.66 29.80 19.40
CA ALA A 39 -21.06 29.18 20.67
C ALA A 39 -21.34 27.67 20.63
N TYR A 40 -21.81 27.15 19.49
CA TYR A 40 -22.15 25.73 19.32
C TYR A 40 -21.06 24.92 18.60
N PHE A 41 -19.90 25.51 18.34
CA PHE A 41 -18.77 24.85 17.69
C PHE A 41 -17.73 24.42 18.72
N SER A 42 -17.15 23.23 18.52
CA SER A 42 -16.17 22.69 19.46
C SER A 42 -14.79 23.37 19.36
N GLN A 43 -14.42 23.86 18.17
CA GLN A 43 -13.15 24.53 17.89
C GLN A 43 -13.35 25.50 16.72
N GLY A 44 -12.98 26.77 16.81
CA GLY A 44 -13.11 27.74 15.70
C GLY A 44 -14.56 28.07 15.34
N GLY A 45 -14.74 28.90 14.31
CA GLY A 45 -16.05 29.41 13.91
C GLY A 45 -16.67 28.74 12.68
N PRO A 46 -17.94 29.06 12.34
CA PRO A 46 -18.62 28.51 11.17
C PRO A 46 -17.88 28.80 9.85
N SER A 47 -17.26 29.98 9.73
CA SER A 47 -16.46 30.36 8.55
C SER A 47 -15.22 29.47 8.38
N ASP A 48 -14.57 29.11 9.48
CA ASP A 48 -13.36 28.28 9.45
C ASP A 48 -13.68 26.87 8.97
N TRP A 49 -14.80 26.31 9.42
CA TRP A 49 -15.22 24.95 9.02
C TRP A 49 -15.80 24.88 7.62
N LEU A 50 -16.56 25.90 7.19
CA LEU A 50 -16.99 26.01 5.80
C LEU A 50 -15.77 26.18 4.88
N SER A 51 -14.83 27.05 5.25
CA SER A 51 -13.56 27.23 4.52
C SER A 51 -12.71 25.96 4.53
N SER A 52 -12.65 25.23 5.64
CA SER A 52 -11.95 23.94 5.73
C SER A 52 -12.60 22.89 4.83
N GLY A 53 -13.94 22.83 4.81
CA GLY A 53 -14.70 21.98 3.90
C GLY A 53 -14.41 22.31 2.43
N VAL A 54 -14.38 23.60 2.07
CA VAL A 54 -14.03 24.08 0.72
C VAL A 54 -12.56 23.82 0.39
N THR A 55 -11.65 23.94 1.37
CA THR A 55 -10.22 23.68 1.17
C THR A 55 -9.96 22.19 0.97
N ASN A 56 -10.62 21.32 1.75
CA ASN A 56 -10.59 19.87 1.55
C ASN A 56 -11.18 19.49 0.19
N PHE A 57 -12.26 20.16 -0.22
CA PHE A 57 -12.81 20.02 -1.57
C PHE A 57 -11.79 20.42 -2.65
N ARG A 58 -11.11 21.56 -2.48
CA ARG A 58 -10.06 22.01 -3.40
C ARG A 58 -8.92 20.99 -3.46
N GLY A 59 -8.53 20.37 -2.34
CA GLY A 59 -7.54 19.31 -2.31
C GLY A 59 -7.96 18.05 -3.07
N ILE A 60 -9.27 17.75 -3.19
CA ILE A 60 -9.74 16.60 -3.99
C ILE A 60 -9.65 16.87 -5.51
N TYR A 61 -9.86 18.11 -5.95
CA TYR A 61 -9.95 18.46 -7.38
C TYR A 61 -8.73 19.15 -7.98
N TRP A 62 -8.03 19.97 -7.19
CA TRP A 62 -6.95 20.85 -7.65
C TRP A 62 -5.56 20.28 -7.36
N GLU A 63 -5.42 19.40 -6.37
CA GLU A 63 -4.19 18.62 -6.20
C GLU A 63 -4.19 17.52 -7.27
N VAL A 64 -3.58 17.85 -8.41
CA VAL A 64 -3.27 16.93 -9.52
C VAL A 64 -2.47 15.70 -9.03
N GLU A 65 -1.95 15.73 -7.80
CA GLU A 65 -1.18 14.66 -7.16
C GLU A 65 -2.00 13.48 -6.62
N ARG A 66 -3.34 13.56 -6.50
CA ARG A 66 -4.17 12.37 -6.19
C ARG A 66 -4.39 11.51 -7.43
N ASP A 67 -3.29 10.98 -7.96
CA ASP A 67 -3.23 10.11 -9.15
C ASP A 67 -4.21 8.93 -9.09
N THR A 68 -4.61 8.50 -7.89
CA THR A 68 -5.52 7.38 -7.64
C THR A 68 -6.96 7.65 -8.10
N LEU A 69 -7.48 8.86 -7.95
CA LEU A 69 -8.88 9.17 -8.29
C LEU A 69 -9.09 9.29 -9.81
N ILE A 70 -8.06 9.67 -10.56
CA ILE A 70 -8.09 9.70 -12.04
C ILE A 70 -8.32 8.29 -12.62
N ALA A 71 -7.92 7.24 -11.89
CA ALA A 71 -8.13 5.86 -12.31
C ALA A 71 -9.62 5.47 -12.33
N ILE A 72 -10.47 6.09 -11.50
CA ILE A 72 -11.90 5.75 -11.39
C ILE A 72 -12.61 5.89 -12.75
N PRO A 73 -12.60 7.06 -13.43
CA PRO A 73 -13.23 7.20 -14.74
C PRO A 73 -12.72 6.22 -15.79
N LEU A 74 -11.42 5.88 -15.78
CA LEU A 74 -10.82 4.95 -16.74
C LEU A 74 -11.32 3.51 -16.53
N PHE A 75 -11.41 3.07 -15.27
CA PHE A 75 -11.97 1.76 -14.94
C PHE A 75 -13.48 1.67 -15.19
N VAL A 76 -14.22 2.74 -14.87
CA VAL A 76 -15.65 2.86 -15.19
C VAL A 76 -15.85 2.76 -16.71
N PHE A 77 -15.06 3.48 -17.50
CA PHE A 77 -15.11 3.43 -18.96
C PHE A 77 -14.84 2.02 -19.50
N MET A 78 -13.77 1.38 -19.03
CA MET A 78 -13.43 0.00 -19.40
C MET A 78 -14.60 -0.94 -19.12
N GLY A 79 -15.16 -0.86 -17.92
CA GLY A 79 -16.30 -1.65 -17.48
C GLY A 79 -17.52 -1.54 -18.38
N ILE A 80 -17.99 -0.31 -18.57
CA ILE A 80 -19.19 -0.02 -19.38
C ILE A 80 -18.96 -0.40 -20.84
N MET A 81 -17.75 -0.18 -21.37
CA MET A 81 -17.40 -0.60 -22.73
C MET A 81 -17.56 -2.11 -22.93
N LEU A 82 -17.04 -2.92 -22.01
CA LEU A 82 -17.14 -4.40 -22.08
C LEU A 82 -18.58 -4.90 -21.91
N GLN A 83 -19.37 -4.23 -21.09
CA GLN A 83 -20.78 -4.54 -20.91
C GLN A 83 -21.59 -4.21 -22.17
N ARG A 84 -21.38 -3.02 -22.75
CA ARG A 84 -22.07 -2.56 -23.96
C ARG A 84 -21.68 -3.36 -25.21
N SER A 85 -20.47 -3.89 -25.27
CA SER A 85 -20.00 -4.71 -26.40
C SER A 85 -20.47 -6.17 -26.39
N ARG A 86 -21.43 -6.54 -25.51
CA ARG A 86 -22.02 -7.89 -25.36
C ARG A 86 -21.05 -9.02 -25.01
N ILE A 87 -19.80 -8.71 -24.65
CA ILE A 87 -18.80 -9.70 -24.25
C ILE A 87 -19.28 -10.52 -23.04
N ALA A 88 -20.01 -9.87 -22.12
CA ALA A 88 -20.63 -10.50 -20.95
C ALA A 88 -21.58 -11.65 -21.29
N GLU A 89 -22.40 -11.47 -22.33
CA GLU A 89 -23.38 -12.45 -22.77
C GLU A 89 -22.69 -13.68 -23.35
N ASP A 90 -21.68 -13.47 -24.19
CA ASP A 90 -20.92 -14.56 -24.82
C ASP A 90 -20.12 -15.37 -23.79
N LEU A 91 -19.50 -14.69 -22.83
CA LEU A 91 -18.82 -15.33 -21.71
C LEU A 91 -19.78 -16.22 -20.93
N LEU A 92 -20.99 -15.75 -20.63
CA LEU A 92 -21.99 -16.53 -19.93
C LEU A 92 -22.39 -17.77 -20.73
N VAL A 93 -22.70 -17.62 -22.02
CA VAL A 93 -23.10 -18.74 -22.89
C VAL A 93 -21.97 -19.76 -23.01
N ALA A 94 -20.73 -19.31 -23.23
CA ALA A 94 -19.57 -20.19 -23.34
C ALA A 94 -19.29 -20.95 -22.03
N MET A 95 -19.37 -20.27 -20.89
CA MET A 95 -19.16 -20.90 -19.58
C MET A 95 -20.33 -21.81 -19.20
N ALA A 96 -21.57 -21.48 -19.57
CA ALA A 96 -22.73 -22.34 -19.37
C ALA A 96 -22.60 -23.65 -20.17
N GLN A 97 -22.04 -23.57 -21.39
CA GLN A 97 -21.72 -24.75 -22.21
C GLN A 97 -20.56 -25.55 -21.62
N LEU A 98 -19.51 -24.89 -21.13
CA LEU A 98 -18.34 -25.55 -20.55
C LEU A 98 -18.66 -26.32 -19.26
N PHE A 99 -19.42 -25.69 -18.34
CA PHE A 99 -19.78 -26.29 -17.06
C PHE A 99 -21.12 -27.02 -17.09
N GLY A 100 -21.89 -26.95 -18.18
CA GLY A 100 -23.23 -27.54 -18.31
C GLY A 100 -23.37 -28.99 -17.81
N PRO A 101 -22.45 -29.91 -18.17
CA PRO A 101 -22.50 -31.30 -17.71
C PRO A 101 -22.30 -31.49 -16.20
N VAL A 102 -21.69 -30.51 -15.52
CA VAL A 102 -21.42 -30.59 -14.09
C VAL A 102 -22.72 -30.29 -13.32
N PRO A 103 -23.02 -31.01 -12.21
CA PRO A 103 -24.11 -30.65 -11.32
C PRO A 103 -24.03 -29.19 -10.89
N SER A 104 -25.12 -28.43 -11.04
CA SER A 104 -25.14 -26.97 -10.85
C SER A 104 -24.25 -26.14 -11.77
N GLY A 105 -23.85 -26.68 -12.91
CA GLY A 105 -22.95 -26.06 -13.89
C GLY A 105 -23.29 -24.62 -14.24
N LEU A 106 -24.57 -24.34 -14.55
CA LEU A 106 -25.02 -22.99 -14.90
C LEU A 106 -24.87 -22.00 -13.73
N GLY A 107 -25.09 -22.44 -12.48
CA GLY A 107 -24.87 -21.60 -11.30
C GLY A 107 -23.39 -21.28 -11.09
N ILE A 108 -22.51 -22.25 -11.33
CA ILE A 108 -21.05 -22.05 -11.32
C ILE A 108 -20.64 -21.03 -12.40
N SER A 109 -21.18 -21.16 -13.62
CA SER A 109 -20.95 -20.22 -14.72
C SER A 109 -21.37 -18.80 -14.34
N VAL A 110 -22.52 -18.62 -13.68
CA VAL A 110 -23.00 -17.30 -13.22
C VAL A 110 -22.08 -16.69 -12.16
N ILE A 111 -21.59 -17.49 -11.22
CA ILE A 111 -20.65 -17.01 -10.19
C ILE A 111 -19.31 -16.62 -10.83
N PHE A 112 -18.79 -17.46 -11.72
CA PHE A 112 -17.49 -17.24 -12.38
C PHE A 112 -17.52 -16.05 -13.34
N VAL A 113 -18.52 -16.00 -14.22
CA VAL A 113 -18.69 -14.87 -15.15
C VAL A 113 -19.07 -13.61 -14.40
N GLY A 114 -19.90 -13.73 -13.36
CA GLY A 114 -20.21 -12.63 -12.45
C GLY A 114 -18.95 -12.07 -11.80
N ALA A 115 -18.05 -12.92 -11.29
CA ALA A 115 -16.76 -12.52 -10.73
C ALA A 115 -15.85 -11.82 -11.76
N LEU A 116 -15.81 -12.32 -12.99
CA LEU A 116 -15.00 -11.77 -14.08
C LEU A 116 -15.50 -10.40 -14.52
N LEU A 117 -16.82 -10.22 -14.64
CA LEU A 117 -17.44 -8.95 -15.03
C LEU A 117 -17.47 -7.94 -13.89
N ALA A 118 -17.62 -8.42 -12.66
CA ALA A 118 -17.44 -7.64 -11.44
C ALA A 118 -16.07 -6.96 -11.41
N ALA A 119 -15.02 -7.72 -11.74
CA ALA A 119 -13.65 -7.23 -11.79
C ALA A 119 -13.45 -6.12 -12.83
N THR A 120 -14.17 -6.16 -13.95
CA THR A 120 -13.98 -5.16 -15.02
C THR A 120 -14.84 -3.92 -14.85
N THR A 121 -16.05 -4.07 -14.31
CA THR A 121 -17.02 -2.99 -14.19
C THR A 121 -16.86 -2.16 -12.93
N GLY A 122 -16.54 -2.78 -11.80
CA GLY A 122 -16.47 -2.11 -10.50
C GLY A 122 -17.77 -1.43 -10.05
N ILE A 123 -18.87 -1.58 -10.79
CA ILE A 123 -20.19 -0.96 -10.53
C ILE A 123 -21.21 -2.06 -10.28
N LEU A 124 -21.65 -2.13 -9.03
CA LEU A 124 -22.46 -3.23 -8.51
C LEU A 124 -23.84 -3.28 -9.17
N GLY A 125 -24.53 -2.14 -9.21
CA GLY A 125 -25.89 -2.07 -9.73
C GLY A 125 -25.98 -2.45 -11.20
N ALA A 126 -25.07 -1.91 -12.02
CA ALA A 126 -25.00 -2.25 -13.44
C ALA A 126 -24.76 -3.75 -13.67
N THR A 127 -23.85 -4.36 -12.90
CA THR A 127 -23.53 -5.79 -13.02
C THR A 127 -24.70 -6.68 -12.60
N VAL A 128 -25.35 -6.36 -11.47
CA VAL A 128 -26.51 -7.12 -10.98
C VAL A 128 -27.68 -7.02 -11.97
N VAL A 129 -27.95 -5.83 -12.51
CA VAL A 129 -28.97 -5.60 -13.54
C VAL A 129 -28.65 -6.39 -14.80
N ALA A 130 -27.41 -6.31 -15.30
CA ALA A 130 -27.00 -7.03 -16.51
C ALA A 130 -27.08 -8.55 -16.34
N MET A 131 -26.52 -9.08 -15.25
CA MET A 131 -26.62 -10.50 -14.92
C MET A 131 -28.05 -10.94 -14.67
N GLY A 132 -28.89 -10.09 -14.09
CA GLY A 132 -30.32 -10.34 -13.90
C GLY A 132 -31.06 -10.44 -15.23
N LEU A 133 -30.80 -9.56 -16.20
CA LEU A 133 -31.44 -9.60 -17.52
C LEU A 133 -31.00 -10.80 -18.35
N ILE A 134 -29.73 -11.20 -18.24
CA ILE A 134 -29.15 -12.25 -19.08
C ILE A 134 -29.28 -13.64 -18.41
N SER A 135 -28.82 -13.77 -17.16
CA SER A 135 -28.66 -15.06 -16.49
C SER A 135 -29.95 -15.58 -15.87
N LEU A 136 -30.79 -14.70 -15.30
CA LEU A 136 -32.00 -15.14 -14.59
C LEU A 136 -32.98 -15.88 -15.52
N PRO A 137 -33.32 -15.38 -16.73
CA PRO A 137 -34.19 -16.10 -17.64
C PRO A 137 -33.59 -17.44 -18.08
N ALA A 138 -32.28 -17.49 -18.31
CA ALA A 138 -31.58 -18.71 -18.71
C ALA A 138 -31.65 -19.80 -17.61
N MET A 139 -31.45 -19.41 -16.34
CA MET A 139 -31.57 -20.32 -15.19
C MET A 139 -33.00 -20.82 -15.01
N LEU A 140 -33.99 -19.94 -15.10
CA LEU A 140 -35.41 -20.31 -14.94
C LEU A 140 -35.88 -21.27 -16.05
N ARG A 141 -35.45 -21.07 -17.31
CA ARG A 141 -35.76 -21.99 -18.42
C ARG A 141 -35.22 -23.40 -18.20
N LYS A 142 -34.14 -23.54 -17.44
CA LYS A 142 -33.54 -24.83 -17.07
C LYS A 142 -34.02 -25.33 -15.71
N ASN A 143 -35.17 -24.85 -15.22
CA ASN A 143 -35.81 -25.28 -13.97
C ASN A 143 -34.93 -25.11 -12.72
N TYR A 144 -34.03 -24.11 -12.69
CA TYR A 144 -33.37 -23.73 -11.44
C TYR A 144 -34.38 -23.17 -10.46
N LEU A 145 -34.18 -23.48 -9.18
CA LEU A 145 -35.02 -22.94 -8.11
C LEU A 145 -34.86 -21.40 -8.06
N PRO A 146 -35.96 -20.61 -8.13
CA PRO A 146 -35.88 -19.15 -8.25
C PRO A 146 -35.08 -18.46 -7.14
N SER A 147 -35.13 -18.97 -5.90
CA SER A 147 -34.34 -18.40 -4.80
C SER A 147 -32.84 -18.67 -4.97
N LEU A 148 -32.44 -19.84 -5.47
CA LEU A 148 -31.02 -20.11 -5.72
C LEU A 148 -30.49 -19.25 -6.87
N ALA A 149 -31.24 -19.15 -7.97
CA ALA A 149 -30.85 -18.35 -9.13
C ALA A 149 -30.69 -16.87 -8.77
N THR A 150 -31.67 -16.29 -8.08
CA THR A 150 -31.62 -14.88 -7.66
C THR A 150 -30.54 -14.63 -6.61
N GLY A 151 -30.35 -15.53 -5.66
CA GLY A 151 -29.27 -15.46 -4.67
C GLY A 151 -27.89 -15.48 -5.31
N ALA A 152 -27.66 -16.40 -6.26
CA ALA A 152 -26.38 -16.52 -6.96
C ALA A 152 -26.07 -15.28 -7.81
N ILE A 153 -27.07 -14.73 -8.52
CA ILE A 153 -26.92 -13.52 -9.35
C ILE A 153 -26.66 -12.28 -8.48
N ALA A 154 -27.41 -12.11 -7.38
CA ALA A 154 -27.20 -10.99 -6.47
C ALA A 154 -25.81 -11.06 -5.84
N ALA A 155 -25.43 -12.23 -5.32
CA ALA A 155 -24.13 -12.44 -4.69
C ALA A 155 -22.98 -12.24 -5.69
N SER A 156 -23.07 -12.80 -6.90
CA SER A 156 -22.02 -12.66 -7.92
C SER A 156 -21.86 -11.21 -8.39
N GLY A 157 -22.95 -10.46 -8.54
CA GLY A 157 -22.89 -9.06 -8.91
C GLY A 157 -22.25 -8.15 -7.85
N THR A 158 -22.23 -8.57 -6.57
CA THR A 158 -21.53 -7.83 -5.51
C THR A 158 -20.02 -8.11 -5.43
N LEU A 159 -19.52 -9.12 -6.15
CA LEU A 159 -18.09 -9.45 -6.16
C LEU A 159 -17.18 -8.31 -6.65
N GLY A 160 -17.74 -7.34 -7.38
CA GLY A 160 -17.00 -6.18 -7.90
C GLY A 160 -16.44 -5.25 -6.84
N GLN A 161 -16.90 -5.38 -5.59
CA GLN A 161 -16.34 -4.62 -4.47
C GLN A 161 -14.96 -5.13 -4.02
N ILE A 162 -14.67 -6.41 -4.22
CA ILE A 162 -13.47 -7.05 -3.66
C ILE A 162 -12.53 -7.58 -4.73
N ILE A 163 -13.05 -8.00 -5.89
CA ILE A 163 -12.22 -8.55 -6.97
C ILE A 163 -11.57 -7.39 -7.74
N PRO A 164 -10.23 -7.30 -7.80
CA PRO A 164 -9.54 -6.25 -8.52
C PRO A 164 -9.69 -6.36 -10.06
N PRO A 165 -9.67 -5.24 -10.80
CA PRO A 165 -9.62 -3.85 -10.34
C PRO A 165 -10.96 -3.34 -9.77
N SER A 166 -10.96 -2.85 -8.52
CA SER A 166 -12.19 -2.41 -7.84
C SER A 166 -12.16 -0.94 -7.47
N ILE A 167 -13.22 -0.20 -7.85
CA ILE A 167 -13.41 1.21 -7.48
C ILE A 167 -13.49 1.37 -5.96
N VAL A 168 -14.13 0.42 -5.26
CA VAL A 168 -14.25 0.43 -3.79
C VAL A 168 -12.87 0.42 -3.14
N LEU A 169 -11.99 -0.47 -3.60
CA LEU A 169 -10.63 -0.58 -3.07
C LEU A 169 -9.76 0.63 -3.41
N ILE A 170 -9.95 1.27 -4.56
CA ILE A 170 -9.26 2.53 -4.90
C ILE A 170 -9.60 3.62 -3.89
N ILE A 171 -10.90 3.80 -3.60
CA ILE A 171 -11.37 4.82 -2.64
C ILE A 171 -10.90 4.47 -1.23
N LEU A 172 -11.04 3.21 -0.80
CA LEU A 172 -10.58 2.77 0.52
C LEU A 172 -9.07 2.99 0.70
N ALA A 173 -8.26 2.74 -0.32
CA ALA A 173 -6.81 2.95 -0.27
C ALA A 173 -6.47 4.41 0.08
N ASP A 174 -7.11 5.36 -0.61
CA ASP A 174 -6.91 6.80 -0.38
C ASP A 174 -7.36 7.23 1.03
N GLN A 175 -8.54 6.77 1.45
CA GLN A 175 -9.09 7.12 2.76
C GLN A 175 -8.28 6.50 3.91
N LEU A 176 -7.76 5.28 3.72
CA LEU A 176 -6.90 4.61 4.68
C LEU A 176 -5.50 5.21 4.74
N ALA A 177 -4.92 5.63 3.62
CA ALA A 177 -3.65 6.36 3.61
C ALA A 177 -3.74 7.63 4.46
N SER A 178 -4.81 8.42 4.26
CA SER A 178 -5.06 9.60 5.12
C SER A 178 -5.30 9.22 6.58
N ALA A 179 -5.97 8.09 6.85
CA ALA A 179 -6.21 7.63 8.20
C ALA A 179 -4.91 7.20 8.92
N VAL A 180 -3.96 6.61 8.20
CA VAL A 180 -2.64 6.23 8.71
C VAL A 180 -1.86 7.45 9.18
N ASP A 181 -1.84 8.52 8.39
CA ASP A 181 -1.16 9.77 8.75
C ASP A 181 -1.77 10.38 10.03
N GLN A 182 -3.10 10.35 10.13
CA GLN A 182 -3.83 10.80 11.33
C GLN A 182 -3.56 9.91 12.56
N ALA A 183 -3.36 8.61 12.39
CA ALA A 183 -3.06 7.67 13.47
C ALA A 183 -1.57 7.69 13.91
N GLY A 184 -0.65 7.99 12.98
CA GLY A 184 0.78 7.99 13.24
C GLY A 184 1.22 9.07 14.24
N THR A 185 0.59 10.23 14.21
CA THR A 185 0.89 11.36 15.12
C THR A 185 0.57 11.04 16.59
N PRO A 186 -0.66 10.63 16.97
CA PRO A 186 -0.97 10.27 18.35
C PRO A 186 -0.18 9.05 18.82
N ARG A 187 0.16 8.11 17.93
CA ARG A 187 1.00 6.95 18.27
C ARG A 187 2.43 7.35 18.65
N LYS A 188 3.04 8.29 17.91
CA LYS A 188 4.35 8.87 18.29
C LYS A 188 4.27 9.62 19.63
N ALA A 189 3.17 10.34 19.87
CA ALA A 189 2.96 11.05 21.13
C ALA A 189 2.84 10.08 22.33
N LEU A 190 2.08 8.98 22.18
CA LEU A 190 1.94 7.95 23.21
C LEU A 190 3.29 7.29 23.53
N TYR A 191 4.09 6.96 22.51
CA TYR A 191 5.42 6.40 22.72
C TYR A 191 6.36 7.36 23.48
N LYS A 192 6.28 8.67 23.17
CA LYS A 192 7.06 9.69 23.86
C LYS A 192 6.65 9.86 25.32
N GLU A 193 5.36 9.85 25.62
CA GLU A 193 4.83 9.98 26.98
C GLU A 193 5.24 8.79 27.87
N THR A 194 5.24 7.60 27.29
CA THR A 194 5.45 6.33 28.02
C THR A 194 6.93 6.01 28.21
N THR A 195 7.76 6.23 27.20
CA THR A 195 9.19 5.89 27.24
C THR A 195 10.12 7.08 27.53
N GLY A 196 9.62 8.31 27.39
CA GLY A 196 10.42 9.54 27.47
C GLY A 196 11.33 9.80 26.25
N ASN A 197 11.35 8.90 25.26
CA ASN A 197 12.17 9.05 24.05
C ASN A 197 11.46 9.93 23.01
N LEU A 198 12.18 10.89 22.41
CA LEU A 198 11.61 11.80 21.40
C LEU A 198 11.34 11.10 20.05
N THR A 199 12.06 10.03 19.73
CA THR A 199 11.97 9.34 18.43
C THR A 199 11.49 7.91 18.63
N MET A 200 10.40 7.57 17.93
CA MET A 200 9.85 6.22 17.89
C MET A 200 10.52 5.41 16.78
N PRO A 201 10.96 4.16 17.04
CA PRO A 201 11.40 3.23 15.99
C PRO A 201 10.35 3.04 14.89
N SER A 202 10.80 2.85 13.64
CA SER A 202 9.91 2.62 12.50
C SER A 202 9.10 1.34 12.60
N GLU A 203 9.61 0.32 13.32
CA GLU A 203 8.91 -0.94 13.58
C GLU A 203 7.61 -0.80 14.40
N PHE A 204 7.46 0.30 15.14
CA PHE A 204 6.24 0.62 15.88
C PHE A 204 5.34 1.62 15.14
N GLY A 205 5.75 2.07 13.95
CA GLY A 205 4.96 2.97 13.11
C GLY A 205 3.73 2.30 12.52
N VAL A 206 2.78 3.13 12.10
CA VAL A 206 1.63 2.67 11.30
C VAL A 206 2.06 2.65 9.84
N VAL A 207 1.82 1.53 9.15
CA VAL A 207 2.21 1.34 7.75
C VAL A 207 1.10 1.87 6.84
N SER A 208 1.46 2.75 5.91
CA SER A 208 0.53 3.32 4.92
C SER A 208 0.11 2.27 3.87
N THR A 209 -0.83 2.65 3.00
CA THR A 209 -1.30 1.79 1.91
C THR A 209 -1.47 2.57 0.60
N SER A 210 -1.43 1.85 -0.52
CA SER A 210 -1.73 2.34 -1.86
C SER A 210 -2.82 1.49 -2.53
N ALA A 211 -3.43 2.00 -3.62
CA ALA A 211 -4.46 1.26 -4.35
C ALA A 211 -3.93 -0.07 -4.94
N GLY A 212 -2.68 -0.11 -5.40
CA GLY A 212 -2.05 -1.35 -5.87
C GLY A 212 -1.86 -2.40 -4.76
N GLU A 213 -1.46 -1.97 -3.56
CA GLU A 213 -1.36 -2.87 -2.39
C GLU A 213 -2.73 -3.37 -1.94
N MET A 214 -3.77 -2.54 -2.04
CA MET A 214 -5.14 -2.93 -1.73
C MET A 214 -5.67 -3.96 -2.73
N PHE A 215 -5.37 -3.82 -4.01
CA PHE A 215 -5.69 -4.84 -5.02
C PHE A 215 -4.98 -6.16 -4.74
N LEU A 216 -3.68 -6.11 -4.44
CA LEU A 216 -2.91 -7.30 -4.06
C LEU A 216 -3.45 -7.97 -2.80
N GLY A 217 -3.83 -7.18 -1.79
CA GLY A 217 -4.35 -7.69 -0.53
C GLY A 217 -5.76 -8.27 -0.64
N ALA A 218 -6.58 -7.76 -1.56
CA ALA A 218 -7.94 -8.24 -1.79
C ALA A 218 -8.02 -9.45 -2.73
N LEU A 219 -6.99 -9.69 -3.56
CA LEU A 219 -7.02 -10.76 -4.58
C LEU A 219 -7.26 -12.15 -3.99
N VAL A 220 -6.48 -12.54 -2.96
CA VAL A 220 -6.62 -13.85 -2.33
C VAL A 220 -7.96 -13.99 -1.59
N PRO A 221 -8.38 -13.04 -0.72
CA PRO A 221 -9.72 -13.03 -0.13
C PRO A 221 -10.86 -13.11 -1.15
N GLY A 222 -10.75 -12.38 -2.27
CA GLY A 222 -11.73 -12.40 -3.35
C GLY A 222 -11.84 -13.78 -4.00
N LEU A 223 -10.71 -14.43 -4.28
CA LEU A 223 -10.69 -15.80 -4.81
C LEU A 223 -11.23 -16.82 -3.80
N VAL A 224 -10.93 -16.66 -2.51
CA VAL A 224 -11.50 -17.49 -1.44
C VAL A 224 -13.02 -17.38 -1.45
N LEU A 225 -13.57 -16.16 -1.57
CA LEU A 225 -15.01 -15.95 -1.61
C LEU A 225 -15.67 -16.57 -2.85
N VAL A 226 -15.07 -16.39 -4.04
CA VAL A 226 -15.55 -17.04 -5.28
C VAL A 226 -15.52 -18.56 -5.13
N GLY A 227 -14.44 -19.11 -4.57
CA GLY A 227 -14.30 -20.54 -4.30
C GLY A 227 -15.36 -21.06 -3.34
N LEU A 228 -15.66 -20.33 -2.26
CA LEU A 228 -16.72 -20.68 -1.31
C LEU A 228 -18.09 -20.70 -1.98
N TYR A 229 -18.41 -19.72 -2.84
CA TYR A 229 -19.67 -19.68 -3.57
C TYR A 229 -19.81 -20.84 -4.57
N MET A 230 -18.77 -21.09 -5.37
CA MET A 230 -18.76 -22.19 -6.34
C MET A 230 -18.88 -23.54 -5.63
N THR A 231 -18.14 -23.74 -4.53
CA THR A 231 -18.17 -24.96 -3.73
C THR A 231 -19.56 -25.18 -3.11
N TYR A 232 -20.17 -24.13 -2.57
CA TYR A 232 -21.52 -24.22 -2.02
C TYR A 232 -22.56 -24.64 -3.06
N VAL A 233 -22.54 -24.01 -4.24
CA VAL A 233 -23.49 -24.33 -5.32
C VAL A 233 -23.25 -25.75 -5.85
N LEU A 234 -21.99 -26.17 -5.99
CA LEU A 234 -21.64 -27.54 -6.38
C LEU A 234 -22.14 -28.58 -5.37
N ILE A 235 -21.86 -28.37 -4.07
CA ILE A 235 -22.32 -29.27 -3.00
C ILE A 235 -23.85 -29.35 -2.98
N LEU A 236 -24.54 -28.21 -3.15
CA LEU A 236 -25.99 -28.18 -3.22
C LEU A 236 -26.54 -28.95 -4.43
N GLY A 237 -25.87 -28.85 -5.59
CA GLY A 237 -26.19 -29.63 -6.79
C GLY A 237 -26.03 -31.13 -6.62
N LEU A 238 -24.99 -31.55 -5.88
CA LEU A 238 -24.72 -32.96 -5.59
C LEU A 238 -25.74 -33.54 -4.59
N ILE A 239 -26.10 -32.79 -3.55
CA ILE A 239 -27.04 -33.26 -2.51
C ILE A 239 -28.50 -33.12 -2.97
N ARG A 240 -28.82 -32.05 -3.71
CA ARG A 240 -30.20 -31.71 -4.15
C ARG A 240 -30.24 -31.36 -5.64
N PRO A 241 -30.11 -32.34 -6.54
CA PRO A 241 -30.06 -32.11 -7.99
C PRO A 241 -31.33 -31.43 -8.55
N LYS A 242 -32.48 -31.60 -7.89
CA LYS A 242 -33.74 -30.92 -8.28
C LYS A 242 -33.71 -29.41 -8.10
N MET A 243 -32.87 -28.87 -7.20
CA MET A 243 -32.79 -27.42 -6.97
C MET A 243 -31.90 -26.72 -8.00
N ALA A 244 -30.96 -27.46 -8.58
CA ALA A 244 -29.92 -26.96 -9.47
C ALA A 244 -29.52 -28.05 -10.47
N PRO A 245 -30.39 -28.33 -11.45
CA PRO A 245 -30.17 -29.42 -12.41
C PRO A 245 -28.96 -29.13 -13.30
N SER A 246 -28.29 -30.21 -13.74
CA SER A 246 -27.29 -30.14 -14.81
C SER A 246 -27.97 -29.78 -16.13
N VAL A 247 -27.25 -29.06 -16.98
CA VAL A 247 -27.73 -28.71 -18.32
C VAL A 247 -27.16 -29.71 -19.30
N GLU A 248 -28.02 -30.46 -19.99
CA GLU A 248 -27.58 -31.37 -21.06
C GLU A 248 -26.82 -30.57 -22.13
N PHE A 249 -25.59 -30.98 -22.38
CA PHE A 249 -24.76 -30.40 -23.42
C PHE A 249 -25.13 -31.05 -24.76
N GLU A 250 -25.79 -30.30 -25.64
CA GLU A 250 -26.29 -30.80 -26.94
C GLU A 250 -25.17 -31.04 -27.98
N GLY A 251 -23.89 -30.81 -27.64
CA GLY A 251 -22.74 -30.93 -28.55
C GLY A 251 -21.71 -32.02 -28.18
N LYS A 252 -20.64 -32.16 -28.97
CA LYS A 252 -19.44 -32.94 -28.62
C LYS A 252 -18.35 -32.01 -28.07
N LEU A 253 -17.64 -32.44 -27.03
CA LEU A 253 -16.48 -31.73 -26.46
C LEU A 253 -15.25 -31.86 -27.37
N ASP A 254 -15.35 -31.37 -28.60
CA ASP A 254 -14.30 -31.45 -29.62
C ASP A 254 -13.28 -30.29 -29.48
N SER A 255 -12.10 -30.42 -30.10
CA SER A 255 -11.08 -29.35 -30.11
C SER A 255 -11.59 -28.00 -30.61
N ARG A 256 -12.59 -27.98 -31.51
CA ARG A 256 -13.24 -26.75 -32.01
C ARG A 256 -14.06 -26.05 -30.92
N PHE A 257 -14.68 -26.81 -30.01
CA PHE A 257 -15.40 -26.25 -28.86
C PHE A 257 -14.43 -25.55 -27.92
N PHE A 258 -13.33 -26.21 -27.53
CA PHE A 258 -12.31 -25.61 -26.68
C PHE A 258 -11.66 -24.38 -27.32
N LEU A 259 -11.41 -24.40 -28.64
CA LEU A 259 -10.94 -23.22 -29.38
C LEU A 259 -11.94 -22.06 -29.27
N ARG A 260 -13.24 -22.30 -29.50
CA ARG A 260 -14.29 -21.26 -29.39
C ARG A 260 -14.37 -20.69 -27.97
N VAL A 261 -14.40 -21.55 -26.96
CA VAL A 261 -14.42 -21.13 -25.56
C VAL A 261 -13.18 -20.31 -25.23
N GLY A 262 -12.00 -20.74 -25.70
CA GLY A 262 -10.75 -20.00 -25.59
C GLY A 262 -10.82 -18.61 -26.23
N PHE A 263 -11.36 -18.49 -27.45
CA PHE A 263 -11.51 -17.20 -28.13
C PHE A 263 -12.43 -16.21 -27.41
N ILE A 264 -13.40 -16.70 -26.63
CA ILE A 264 -14.33 -15.86 -25.85
C ILE A 264 -13.72 -15.47 -24.50
N LEU A 265 -13.05 -16.42 -23.84
CA LEU A 265 -12.56 -16.27 -22.46
C LEU A 265 -11.19 -15.60 -22.37
N ILE A 266 -10.26 -15.93 -23.29
CA ILE A 266 -8.87 -15.45 -23.24
C ILE A 266 -8.78 -13.92 -23.35
N PRO A 267 -9.48 -13.22 -24.28
CA PRO A 267 -9.30 -11.78 -24.42
C PRO A 267 -9.68 -10.97 -23.16
N PRO A 268 -10.85 -11.16 -22.53
CA PRO A 268 -11.18 -10.47 -21.29
C PRO A 268 -10.23 -10.81 -20.14
N LEU A 269 -9.84 -12.08 -19.99
CA LEU A 269 -8.83 -12.48 -18.99
C LEU A 269 -7.47 -11.82 -19.26
N THR A 270 -7.04 -11.79 -20.52
CA THR A 270 -5.79 -11.15 -20.94
C THR A 270 -5.81 -9.67 -20.61
N LEU A 271 -6.94 -8.99 -20.83
CA LEU A 271 -7.08 -7.59 -20.44
C LEU A 271 -6.97 -7.41 -18.92
N ILE A 272 -7.68 -8.22 -18.13
CA ILE A 272 -7.61 -8.16 -16.66
C ILE A 272 -6.20 -8.47 -16.16
N PHE A 273 -5.54 -9.50 -16.69
CA PHE A 273 -4.17 -9.84 -16.33
C PHE A 273 -3.15 -8.81 -16.84
N ALA A 274 -3.39 -8.15 -17.97
CA ALA A 274 -2.53 -7.06 -18.42
C ALA A 274 -2.63 -5.86 -17.49
N VAL A 275 -3.85 -5.45 -17.13
CA VAL A 275 -4.11 -4.36 -16.17
C VAL A 275 -3.55 -4.72 -14.80
N LEU A 276 -4.04 -5.79 -14.19
CA LEU A 276 -3.63 -6.20 -12.85
C LEU A 276 -2.15 -6.57 -12.83
N GLY A 277 -1.66 -7.30 -13.82
CA GLY A 277 -0.25 -7.65 -13.96
C GLY A 277 0.65 -6.43 -14.07
N SER A 278 0.24 -5.37 -14.79
CA SER A 278 1.01 -4.11 -14.85
C SER A 278 1.08 -3.38 -13.50
N ILE A 279 0.03 -3.47 -12.67
CA ILE A 279 0.00 -2.93 -11.30
C ILE A 279 0.88 -3.78 -10.38
N ILE A 280 0.72 -5.10 -10.44
CA ILE A 280 1.43 -6.06 -9.57
C ILE A 280 2.92 -6.01 -9.88
N THR A 281 3.31 -6.12 -11.14
CA THR A 281 4.72 -6.03 -11.55
C THR A 281 5.28 -4.62 -11.37
N GLY A 282 4.45 -3.63 -11.06
CA GLY A 282 4.83 -2.22 -10.88
C GLY A 282 5.32 -1.55 -12.17
N VAL A 283 4.98 -2.12 -13.32
CA VAL A 283 5.23 -1.52 -14.65
C VAL A 283 4.37 -0.28 -14.84
N ALA A 284 3.15 -0.29 -14.30
CA ALA A 284 2.19 0.80 -14.41
C ALA A 284 1.61 1.16 -13.03
N THR A 285 1.42 2.45 -12.79
CA THR A 285 0.59 2.96 -11.69
C THR A 285 -0.89 2.70 -11.97
N VAL A 286 -1.77 2.85 -10.97
CA VAL A 286 -3.18 2.47 -11.09
C VAL A 286 -3.93 3.25 -12.17
N ASN A 287 -3.62 4.53 -12.36
CA ASN A 287 -4.14 5.35 -13.46
C ASN A 287 -3.59 4.90 -14.83
N GLN A 288 -2.30 4.61 -14.96
CA GLN A 288 -1.70 4.08 -16.19
C GLN A 288 -2.28 2.71 -16.55
N ALA A 289 -2.47 1.83 -15.58
CA ALA A 289 -3.13 0.54 -15.77
C ALA A 289 -4.61 0.71 -16.18
N GLY A 290 -5.31 1.70 -15.62
CA GLY A 290 -6.64 2.08 -16.06
C GLY A 290 -6.67 2.49 -17.54
N ALA A 291 -5.67 3.23 -18.01
CA ALA A 291 -5.55 3.62 -19.43
C ALA A 291 -5.29 2.40 -20.34
N ILE A 292 -4.42 1.47 -19.92
CA ILE A 292 -4.23 0.17 -20.61
C ILE A 292 -5.56 -0.58 -20.72
N GLY A 293 -6.33 -0.61 -19.62
CA GLY A 293 -7.67 -1.19 -19.56
C GLY A 293 -8.66 -0.56 -20.54
N ALA A 294 -8.77 0.77 -20.52
CA ALA A 294 -9.68 1.53 -21.38
C ALA A 294 -9.37 1.34 -22.88
N VAL A 295 -8.09 1.42 -23.25
CA VAL A 295 -7.63 1.19 -24.64
C VAL A 295 -7.90 -0.25 -25.06
N GLY A 296 -7.56 -1.22 -24.20
CA GLY A 296 -7.80 -2.64 -24.47
C GLY A 296 -9.29 -2.96 -24.63
N ALA A 297 -10.16 -2.43 -23.77
CA ALA A 297 -11.60 -2.61 -23.88
C ALA A 297 -12.18 -2.02 -25.18
N MET A 298 -11.69 -0.85 -25.61
CA MET A 298 -12.09 -0.25 -26.88
C MET A 298 -11.67 -1.10 -28.09
N ILE A 299 -10.44 -1.64 -28.07
CA ILE A 299 -9.97 -2.57 -29.12
C ILE A 299 -10.82 -3.84 -29.13
N MET A 300 -11.16 -4.38 -27.95
CA MET A 300 -12.01 -5.58 -27.86
C MET A 300 -13.43 -5.34 -28.36
N ALA A 301 -14.04 -4.23 -27.95
CA ALA A 301 -15.35 -3.82 -28.45
C ALA A 301 -15.34 -3.64 -29.98
N GLY A 302 -14.27 -3.07 -30.54
CA GLY A 302 -14.13 -2.82 -31.98
C GLY A 302 -14.14 -4.08 -32.86
N TYR A 303 -13.65 -5.23 -32.39
CA TYR A 303 -13.78 -6.50 -33.13
C TYR A 303 -15.08 -7.23 -32.80
N ARG A 304 -15.57 -7.16 -31.56
CA ARG A 304 -16.79 -7.87 -31.13
C ARG A 304 -18.04 -7.32 -31.80
N LEU A 305 -18.16 -5.98 -31.88
CA LEU A 305 -19.25 -5.31 -32.59
C LEU A 305 -19.26 -5.58 -34.12
N CYS A 306 -18.17 -6.10 -34.67
CA CYS A 306 -18.01 -6.45 -36.08
C CYS A 306 -17.99 -7.97 -36.32
N GLU A 307 -18.47 -8.78 -35.37
CA GLU A 307 -18.46 -10.24 -35.49
C GLU A 307 -19.05 -10.71 -36.84
N GLY A 308 -18.37 -11.67 -37.48
CA GLY A 308 -18.75 -12.19 -38.79
C GLY A 308 -18.10 -11.48 -39.99
N LYS A 309 -17.44 -10.32 -39.82
CA LYS A 309 -16.68 -9.66 -40.90
C LYS A 309 -15.21 -10.10 -40.92
N LYS A 310 -14.64 -10.33 -42.11
CA LYS A 310 -13.21 -10.67 -42.28
C LYS A 310 -12.26 -9.63 -41.66
N THR A 311 -12.68 -8.37 -41.61
CA THR A 311 -11.90 -7.26 -41.06
C THR A 311 -12.05 -7.08 -39.55
N ALA A 312 -12.85 -7.91 -38.87
CA ALA A 312 -13.15 -7.76 -37.44
C ALA A 312 -11.89 -7.78 -36.58
N LEU A 313 -11.05 -8.82 -36.72
CA LEU A 313 -9.86 -9.05 -35.89
C LEU A 313 -8.63 -8.23 -36.29
N ILE A 314 -8.63 -7.58 -37.46
CA ILE A 314 -7.45 -6.89 -38.00
C ILE A 314 -6.89 -5.83 -37.02
N PRO A 315 -7.70 -4.90 -36.47
CA PRO A 315 -7.17 -3.90 -35.53
C PRO A 315 -6.60 -4.53 -34.26
N ALA A 316 -7.23 -5.58 -33.73
CA ALA A 316 -6.74 -6.27 -32.54
C ALA A 316 -5.40 -6.98 -32.80
N LEU A 317 -5.24 -7.63 -33.96
CA LEU A 317 -3.98 -8.28 -34.35
C LEU A 317 -2.88 -7.25 -34.62
N MET A 318 -3.20 -6.11 -35.24
CA MET A 318 -2.25 -5.00 -35.42
C MET A 318 -1.79 -4.42 -34.07
N ALA A 319 -2.71 -4.21 -33.13
CA ALA A 319 -2.38 -3.74 -31.79
C ALA A 319 -1.51 -4.76 -31.03
N LEU A 320 -1.84 -6.05 -31.09
CA LEU A 320 -1.05 -7.09 -30.44
C LEU A 320 0.35 -7.22 -31.08
N GLY A 321 0.42 -7.23 -32.42
CA GLY A 321 1.68 -7.32 -33.16
C GLY A 321 2.59 -6.12 -32.91
N SER A 322 2.02 -4.91 -32.81
CA SER A 322 2.78 -3.71 -32.45
C SER A 322 3.28 -3.74 -31.00
N LEU A 323 2.47 -4.19 -30.04
CA LEU A 323 2.92 -4.35 -28.65
C LEU A 323 4.04 -5.39 -28.52
N VAL A 324 3.93 -6.52 -29.21
CA VAL A 324 5.00 -7.54 -29.25
C VAL A 324 6.26 -6.97 -29.90
N ALA A 325 6.13 -6.25 -31.01
CA ALA A 325 7.26 -5.57 -31.65
C ALA A 325 7.92 -4.57 -30.70
N ILE A 326 7.15 -3.73 -30.01
CA ILE A 326 7.69 -2.78 -29.00
C ILE A 326 8.41 -3.54 -27.89
N GLY A 327 7.86 -4.65 -27.39
CA GLY A 327 8.50 -5.49 -26.38
C GLY A 327 9.84 -6.06 -26.84
N ILE A 328 9.91 -6.58 -28.07
CA ILE A 328 11.16 -7.10 -28.64
C ILE A 328 12.18 -5.97 -28.85
N ILE A 329 11.74 -4.82 -29.37
CA ILE A 329 12.63 -3.68 -29.63
C ILE A 329 13.17 -3.12 -28.32
N THR A 330 12.34 -2.95 -27.29
CA THR A 330 12.78 -2.45 -25.97
C THR A 330 13.72 -3.41 -25.24
N ASN A 331 13.61 -4.73 -25.49
CA ASN A 331 14.50 -5.72 -24.92
C ASN A 331 15.87 -5.77 -25.64
N ASN A 332 15.90 -5.47 -26.94
CA ASN A 332 17.10 -5.63 -27.76
C ASN A 332 17.84 -4.30 -28.03
N PHE A 333 17.15 -3.16 -27.99
CA PHE A 333 17.70 -1.83 -28.30
C PHE A 333 17.46 -0.84 -27.15
N GLN A 334 18.42 0.07 -26.90
CA GLN A 334 18.26 1.12 -25.91
C GLN A 334 17.49 2.31 -26.50
N ILE A 335 16.16 2.31 -26.33
CA ILE A 335 15.30 3.38 -26.82
C ILE A 335 15.42 4.61 -25.90
N ASN A 336 16.43 5.45 -26.14
CA ASN A 336 16.57 6.73 -25.45
C ASN A 336 16.80 7.88 -26.44
N VAL A 337 15.73 8.63 -26.70
CA VAL A 337 15.71 9.77 -27.63
C VAL A 337 16.77 10.82 -27.28
N LYS A 338 17.12 10.99 -26.00
CA LYS A 338 18.09 11.99 -25.55
C LYS A 338 19.54 11.49 -25.54
N ASN A 339 19.76 10.19 -25.73
CA ASN A 339 21.08 9.55 -25.59
C ASN A 339 21.40 8.65 -26.78
N ILE A 340 21.10 9.14 -28.00
CA ILE A 340 21.45 8.45 -29.25
C ILE A 340 22.95 8.59 -29.47
N LYS A 341 23.66 7.46 -29.53
CA LYS A 341 25.12 7.45 -29.72
C LYS A 341 25.57 6.60 -30.91
N THR A 342 24.76 5.66 -31.35
CA THR A 342 25.08 4.71 -32.42
C THR A 342 23.98 4.66 -33.49
N ASP A 343 24.33 4.22 -34.69
CA ASP A 343 23.36 4.02 -35.77
C ASP A 343 22.34 2.92 -35.43
N GLU A 344 22.72 1.94 -34.61
CA GLU A 344 21.82 0.92 -34.07
C GLU A 344 20.72 1.51 -33.19
N ASP A 345 21.04 2.55 -32.39
CA ASP A 345 20.05 3.26 -31.56
C ASP A 345 19.01 3.97 -32.46
N VAL A 346 19.43 4.49 -33.61
CA VAL A 346 18.55 5.15 -34.59
C VAL A 346 17.63 4.13 -35.26
N VAL A 347 18.15 2.96 -35.62
CA VAL A 347 17.34 1.86 -36.18
C VAL A 347 16.33 1.35 -35.14
N GLY A 348 16.77 1.13 -33.90
CA GLY A 348 15.88 0.73 -32.81
C GLY A 348 14.77 1.75 -32.56
N LEU A 349 15.10 3.05 -32.54
CA LEU A 349 14.13 4.13 -32.36
C LEU A 349 13.13 4.24 -33.52
N THR A 350 13.60 4.13 -34.77
CA THR A 350 12.72 4.21 -35.95
C THR A 350 11.74 3.05 -36.01
N LEU A 351 12.20 1.82 -35.74
CA LEU A 351 11.32 0.65 -35.62
C LEU A 351 10.31 0.82 -34.48
N ALA A 352 10.72 1.38 -33.35
CA ALA A 352 9.81 1.66 -32.24
C ALA A 352 8.73 2.68 -32.62
N VAL A 353 9.10 3.75 -33.31
CA VAL A 353 8.15 4.76 -33.81
C VAL A 353 7.15 4.12 -34.78
N ILE A 354 7.61 3.29 -35.72
CA ILE A 354 6.71 2.58 -36.65
C ILE A 354 5.73 1.70 -35.87
N ALA A 355 6.22 0.93 -34.90
CA ALA A 355 5.37 0.06 -34.09
C ALA A 355 4.33 0.88 -33.29
N VAL A 356 4.71 2.03 -32.73
CA VAL A 356 3.78 2.95 -32.04
C VAL A 356 2.75 3.53 -32.99
N VAL A 357 3.12 3.91 -34.22
CA VAL A 357 2.17 4.42 -35.23
C VAL A 357 1.17 3.34 -35.62
N ILE A 358 1.62 2.08 -35.80
CA ILE A 358 0.73 0.94 -36.08
C ILE A 358 -0.26 0.73 -34.91
N PHE A 359 0.23 0.81 -33.67
CA PHE A 359 -0.61 0.71 -32.49
C PHE A 359 -1.67 1.82 -32.44
N LEU A 360 -1.28 3.07 -32.68
CA LEU A 360 -2.20 4.22 -32.70
C LEU A 360 -3.22 4.10 -33.83
N ALA A 361 -2.81 3.64 -35.02
CA ALA A 361 -3.74 3.39 -36.12
C ALA A 361 -4.77 2.32 -35.76
N ALA A 362 -4.36 1.23 -35.11
CA ALA A 362 -5.26 0.19 -34.62
C ALA A 362 -6.23 0.68 -33.55
N PHE A 363 -5.74 1.51 -32.61
CA PHE A 363 -6.56 2.14 -31.58
C PHE A 363 -7.60 3.09 -32.19
N VAL A 364 -7.18 4.01 -33.06
CA VAL A 364 -8.08 4.96 -33.74
C VAL A 364 -9.10 4.23 -34.61
N TRP A 365 -8.70 3.18 -35.32
CA TRP A 365 -9.64 2.38 -36.11
C TRP A 365 -10.67 1.69 -35.20
N SER A 366 -10.26 1.11 -34.08
CA SER A 366 -11.17 0.50 -33.12
C SER A 366 -12.12 1.53 -32.52
N GLY A 367 -11.61 2.69 -32.12
CA GLY A 367 -12.41 3.82 -31.64
C GLY A 367 -13.45 4.28 -32.65
N TRP A 368 -13.05 4.45 -33.92
CA TRP A 368 -13.95 4.82 -35.00
C TRP A 368 -15.08 3.79 -35.22
N ARG A 369 -14.77 2.49 -35.11
CA ARG A 369 -15.81 1.43 -35.17
C ARG A 369 -16.77 1.53 -34.01
N THR A 370 -16.27 1.67 -32.78
CA THR A 370 -17.11 1.81 -31.58
C THR A 370 -17.95 3.08 -31.60
N TYR A 371 -17.48 4.15 -32.25
CA TYR A 371 -18.24 5.38 -32.45
C TYR A 371 -19.36 5.20 -33.50
N LYS A 372 -19.05 4.56 -34.62
CA LYS A 372 -20.00 4.43 -35.74
C LYS A 372 -21.04 3.32 -35.55
N ILE A 373 -20.70 2.25 -34.81
CA ILE A 373 -21.57 1.08 -34.63
C ILE A 373 -22.37 1.24 -33.33
N ASP A 374 -23.70 1.24 -33.46
CA ASP A 374 -24.67 1.33 -32.37
C ASP A 374 -24.48 2.54 -31.43
N ASP A 375 -23.76 3.57 -31.90
CA ASP A 375 -23.36 4.75 -31.11
C ASP A 375 -22.70 4.37 -29.77
N THR A 376 -22.01 3.23 -29.76
CA THR A 376 -21.56 2.57 -28.52
C THR A 376 -20.62 3.47 -27.73
N LEU A 377 -19.66 4.12 -28.39
CA LEU A 377 -18.68 4.98 -27.73
C LEU A 377 -19.32 6.20 -27.05
N ASN A 378 -20.28 6.86 -27.70
CA ASN A 378 -21.00 7.99 -27.11
C ASN A 378 -21.82 7.54 -25.91
N GLY A 379 -22.53 6.41 -26.03
CA GLY A 379 -23.26 5.80 -24.90
C GLY A 379 -22.34 5.53 -23.71
N VAL A 380 -21.19 4.88 -23.95
CA VAL A 380 -20.18 4.59 -22.92
C VAL A 380 -19.63 5.88 -22.31
N MET A 381 -19.30 6.89 -23.11
CA MET A 381 -18.79 8.17 -22.60
C MET A 381 -19.80 8.89 -21.71
N VAL A 382 -21.08 8.91 -22.10
CA VAL A 382 -22.15 9.55 -21.31
C VAL A 382 -22.37 8.80 -19.99
N GLU A 383 -22.43 7.47 -20.01
CA GLU A 383 -22.59 6.67 -18.78
C GLU A 383 -21.37 6.78 -17.86
N THR A 384 -20.17 6.84 -18.44
CA THR A 384 -18.93 7.07 -17.70
C THR A 384 -18.93 8.44 -17.04
N ALA A 385 -19.28 9.50 -17.77
CA ALA A 385 -19.35 10.85 -17.24
C ALA A 385 -20.40 10.98 -16.12
N LYS A 386 -21.58 10.38 -16.28
CA LYS A 386 -22.63 10.35 -15.25
C LYS A 386 -22.18 9.64 -13.98
N THR A 387 -21.64 8.44 -14.13
CA THR A 387 -21.16 7.62 -12.99
C THR A 387 -20.01 8.31 -12.27
N THR A 388 -19.05 8.84 -13.02
CA THR A 388 -17.89 9.55 -12.48
C THR A 388 -18.33 10.82 -11.76
N SER A 389 -19.22 11.63 -12.36
CA SER A 389 -19.74 12.86 -11.73
C SER A 389 -20.46 12.55 -10.41
N LEU A 390 -21.25 11.48 -10.36
CA LEU A 390 -21.90 11.03 -9.12
C LEU A 390 -20.86 10.73 -8.03
N VAL A 391 -19.83 9.94 -8.34
CA VAL A 391 -18.75 9.60 -7.39
C VAL A 391 -18.09 10.87 -6.85
N PHE A 392 -17.68 11.78 -7.74
CA PHE A 392 -16.98 13.00 -7.36
C PHE A 392 -17.83 13.99 -6.54
N ILE A 393 -19.13 14.13 -6.84
CA ILE A 393 -20.04 14.95 -6.02
C ILE A 393 -20.23 14.32 -4.63
N ILE A 394 -20.27 13.00 -4.52
CA ILE A 394 -20.32 12.32 -3.21
C ILE A 394 -19.02 12.58 -2.42
N LEU A 395 -17.85 12.52 -3.06
CA LEU A 395 -16.57 12.85 -2.41
C LEU A 395 -16.55 14.29 -1.87
N LEU A 396 -17.08 15.24 -2.65
CA LEU A 396 -17.28 16.63 -2.23
C LEU A 396 -18.20 16.71 -1.01
N GLY A 397 -19.36 16.05 -1.08
CA GLY A 397 -20.35 16.02 -0.01
C GLY A 397 -19.80 15.48 1.30
N ALA A 398 -19.02 14.41 1.22
CA ALA A 398 -18.41 13.77 2.37
C ALA A 398 -17.28 14.61 2.99
N ALA A 399 -16.52 15.36 2.20
CA ALA A 399 -15.54 16.32 2.74
C ALA A 399 -16.22 17.42 3.57
N MET A 400 -17.34 17.96 3.08
CA MET A 400 -18.13 18.95 3.80
C MET A 400 -18.79 18.36 5.06
N LEU A 401 -19.35 17.15 4.97
CA LEU A 401 -19.91 16.45 6.12
C LEU A 401 -18.84 16.15 7.18
N THR A 402 -17.66 15.71 6.78
CA THR A 402 -16.54 15.45 7.70
C THR A 402 -16.08 16.73 8.38
N ALA A 403 -16.05 17.85 7.66
CA ALA A 403 -15.74 19.16 8.24
C ALA A 403 -16.81 19.55 9.27
N ALA A 404 -18.10 19.48 8.92
CA ALA A 404 -19.20 19.79 9.85
C ALA A 404 -19.19 18.85 11.08
N PHE A 405 -18.98 17.55 10.89
CA PHE A 405 -18.92 16.59 11.98
C PHE A 405 -17.75 16.87 12.94
N ARG A 406 -16.59 17.26 12.41
CA ARG A 406 -15.44 17.71 13.22
C ARG A 406 -15.72 19.03 13.92
N ALA A 407 -16.42 19.95 13.26
CA ALA A 407 -16.83 21.23 13.82
C ALA A 407 -17.62 21.07 15.13
N PHE A 408 -18.52 20.09 15.17
CA PHE A 408 -19.31 19.76 16.36
C PHE A 408 -18.62 18.80 17.34
N GLY A 409 -17.34 18.45 17.15
CA GLY A 409 -16.60 17.55 18.05
C GLY A 409 -16.97 16.07 17.91
N GLY A 410 -17.60 15.68 16.79
CA GLY A 410 -18.07 14.32 16.57
C GLY A 410 -16.94 13.28 16.52
N LYS A 411 -15.74 13.68 16.06
CA LYS A 411 -14.57 12.78 16.01
C LYS A 411 -14.13 12.38 17.41
N GLU A 412 -14.09 13.33 18.33
CA GLU A 412 -13.75 13.13 19.75
C GLU A 412 -14.79 12.24 20.42
N LEU A 413 -16.08 12.48 20.16
CA LEU A 413 -17.17 11.66 20.69
C LEU A 413 -17.05 10.18 20.29
N VAL A 414 -16.87 9.90 18.99
CA VAL A 414 -16.71 8.52 18.49
C VAL A 414 -15.45 7.87 19.05
N ARG A 415 -14.36 8.64 19.13
CA ARG A 415 -13.11 8.17 19.73
C ARG A 415 -13.28 7.80 21.18
N GLU A 416 -13.89 8.65 22.00
CA GLU A 416 -14.12 8.41 23.41
C GLU A 416 -15.04 7.22 23.62
N PHE A 417 -16.12 7.11 22.85
CA PHE A 417 -17.01 5.94 22.87
C PHE A 417 -16.24 4.66 22.57
N LEU A 418 -15.54 4.58 21.42
CA LEU A 418 -14.82 3.36 21.03
C LEU A 418 -13.69 3.01 22.01
N THR A 419 -12.99 4.02 22.52
CA THR A 419 -11.87 3.82 23.44
C THR A 419 -12.31 3.50 24.87
N SER A 420 -13.57 3.78 25.25
CA SER A 420 -14.15 3.43 26.55
C SER A 420 -14.54 1.95 26.67
N LEU A 421 -14.72 1.27 25.54
CA LEU A 421 -15.21 -0.09 25.50
C LEU A 421 -14.21 -1.10 26.11
N PRO A 422 -14.68 -2.04 26.93
CA PRO A 422 -13.86 -3.14 27.40
C PRO A 422 -13.52 -4.10 26.25
N GLY A 423 -12.29 -4.61 26.20
CA GLY A 423 -11.87 -5.63 25.21
C GLY A 423 -10.81 -5.19 24.19
N GLY A 424 -10.33 -3.94 24.26
CA GLY A 424 -9.21 -3.45 23.44
C GLY A 424 -9.51 -3.41 21.94
N PHE A 425 -8.49 -3.62 21.11
CA PHE A 425 -8.60 -3.56 19.65
C PHE A 425 -9.72 -4.43 19.07
N TRP A 426 -9.85 -5.69 19.51
CA TRP A 426 -10.83 -6.62 18.93
C TRP A 426 -12.28 -6.19 19.19
N ALA A 427 -12.57 -5.67 20.39
CA ALA A 427 -13.89 -5.12 20.69
C ALA A 427 -14.21 -3.90 19.83
N GLN A 428 -13.25 -2.97 19.69
CA GLN A 428 -13.38 -1.82 18.80
C GLN A 428 -13.60 -2.25 17.35
N PHE A 429 -12.80 -3.19 16.87
CA PHE A 429 -12.86 -3.70 15.50
C PHE A 429 -14.23 -4.34 15.21
N ILE A 430 -14.72 -5.23 16.07
CA ILE A 430 -16.02 -5.90 15.90
C ILE A 430 -17.15 -4.87 15.90
N ILE A 431 -17.13 -3.89 16.81
CA ILE A 431 -18.17 -2.86 16.87
C ILE A 431 -18.11 -1.95 15.64
N VAL A 432 -16.93 -1.56 15.18
CA VAL A 432 -16.78 -0.80 13.94
C VAL A 432 -17.29 -1.60 12.74
N MET A 433 -16.98 -2.89 12.64
CA MET A 433 -17.54 -3.75 11.59
C MET A 433 -19.07 -3.84 11.69
N ALA A 434 -19.63 -4.01 12.89
CA ALA A 434 -21.09 -4.06 13.07
C ALA A 434 -21.76 -2.73 12.69
N VAL A 435 -21.16 -1.60 13.05
CA VAL A 435 -21.66 -0.27 12.70
C VAL A 435 -21.58 -0.03 11.18
N ILE A 436 -20.48 -0.40 10.53
CA ILE A 436 -20.36 -0.33 9.06
C ILE A 436 -21.38 -1.23 8.37
N PHE A 437 -21.59 -2.44 8.91
CA PHE A 437 -22.58 -3.39 8.40
C PHE A 437 -24.00 -2.82 8.46
N ILE A 438 -24.39 -2.21 9.58
CA ILE A 438 -25.72 -1.59 9.72
C ILE A 438 -25.82 -0.34 8.83
N MET A 439 -24.76 0.47 8.74
CA MET A 439 -24.77 1.67 7.90
C MET A 439 -24.93 1.36 6.42
N GLY A 440 -24.39 0.25 5.93
CA GLY A 440 -24.55 -0.16 4.55
C GLY A 440 -25.95 -0.62 4.17
N PHE A 441 -26.90 -0.63 5.10
CA PHE A 441 -28.32 -0.77 4.76
C PHE A 441 -28.89 0.53 4.18
N PHE A 442 -28.30 1.68 4.54
CA PHE A 442 -28.83 3.00 4.18
C PHE A 442 -27.90 3.78 3.26
N LEU A 443 -26.59 3.52 3.35
CA LEU A 443 -25.55 4.27 2.67
C LEU A 443 -24.84 3.41 1.61
N ASP A 444 -24.46 4.03 0.50
CA ASP A 444 -23.65 3.40 -0.53
C ASP A 444 -22.21 3.15 -0.01
N PHE A 445 -21.47 2.22 -0.61
CA PHE A 445 -20.08 1.92 -0.23
C PHE A 445 -19.18 3.15 -0.36
N ILE A 446 -19.43 4.01 -1.35
CA ILE A 446 -18.68 5.25 -1.56
C ILE A 446 -18.85 6.15 -0.34
N GLU A 447 -20.08 6.27 0.16
CA GLU A 447 -20.41 7.12 1.31
C GLU A 447 -19.78 6.58 2.58
N ILE A 448 -19.86 5.27 2.81
CA ILE A 448 -19.21 4.64 3.96
C ILE A 448 -17.69 4.84 3.88
N ALA A 449 -17.09 4.60 2.72
CA ALA A 449 -15.66 4.73 2.51
C ALA A 449 -15.17 6.15 2.82
N VAL A 450 -15.95 7.18 2.51
CA VAL A 450 -15.48 8.58 2.59
C VAL A 450 -15.95 9.28 3.86
N VAL A 451 -17.08 8.85 4.44
CA VAL A 451 -17.61 9.43 5.70
C VAL A 451 -17.15 8.62 6.91
N VAL A 452 -17.34 7.29 6.89
CA VAL A 452 -17.16 6.44 8.07
C VAL A 452 -15.70 6.08 8.28
N VAL A 453 -15.00 5.65 7.23
CA VAL A 453 -13.61 5.16 7.33
C VAL A 453 -12.65 6.21 7.89
N PRO A 454 -12.68 7.49 7.47
CA PRO A 454 -11.80 8.52 8.04
C PRO A 454 -12.05 8.82 9.52
N ILE A 455 -13.23 8.43 10.04
CA ILE A 455 -13.57 8.57 11.45
C ILE A 455 -13.06 7.36 12.23
N VAL A 456 -13.36 6.14 11.78
CA VAL A 456 -13.11 4.92 12.54
C VAL A 456 -11.70 4.33 12.33
N ALA A 457 -11.15 4.41 11.12
CA ALA A 457 -9.87 3.78 10.81
C ALA A 457 -8.67 4.39 11.58
N PRO A 458 -8.57 5.72 11.78
CA PRO A 458 -7.47 6.27 12.59
C PRO A 458 -7.51 5.77 14.03
N ILE A 459 -8.70 5.50 14.56
CA ILE A 459 -8.89 5.02 15.94
C ILE A 459 -8.36 3.57 16.04
N LEU A 460 -8.72 2.72 15.08
CA LEU A 460 -8.25 1.33 15.01
C LEU A 460 -6.74 1.22 14.81
N LEU A 461 -6.17 2.04 13.92
CA LEU A 461 -4.74 2.02 13.58
C LEU A 461 -3.84 2.62 14.68
N MET A 462 -4.41 3.45 15.55
CA MET A 462 -3.68 4.05 16.67
C MET A 462 -3.41 3.06 17.80
N ASP A 463 -4.27 2.05 18.02
CA ASP A 463 -4.14 1.11 19.13
C ASP A 463 -2.89 0.22 18.99
N PRO A 464 -1.94 0.26 19.94
CA PRO A 464 -0.71 -0.55 19.87
C PRO A 464 -0.94 -2.04 20.18
N SER A 465 -2.10 -2.43 20.70
CA SER A 465 -2.42 -3.84 21.00
C SER A 465 -2.56 -4.72 19.77
N ALA A 466 -2.81 -4.14 18.61
CA ALA A 466 -2.74 -4.81 17.32
C ALA A 466 -1.96 -3.93 16.33
N ASN A 467 -0.69 -4.24 16.12
CA ASN A 467 0.12 -3.61 15.08
C ASN A 467 -0.31 -4.15 13.70
N ILE A 468 -1.37 -3.57 13.15
CA ILE A 468 -1.93 -3.94 11.85
C ILE A 468 -1.42 -3.01 10.74
N THR A 469 -1.39 -3.54 9.51
CA THR A 469 -1.24 -2.73 8.30
C THR A 469 -2.57 -2.05 7.97
N ALA A 470 -2.56 -0.97 7.19
CA ALA A 470 -3.80 -0.38 6.69
C ALA A 470 -4.52 -1.24 5.63
N VAL A 471 -3.80 -2.15 4.96
CA VAL A 471 -4.36 -3.04 3.94
C VAL A 471 -5.40 -4.00 4.54
N TRP A 472 -5.08 -4.63 5.68
CA TRP A 472 -5.97 -5.60 6.32
C TRP A 472 -7.36 -5.02 6.69
N PRO A 473 -7.49 -3.91 7.45
CA PRO A 473 -8.79 -3.35 7.76
C PRO A 473 -9.51 -2.85 6.50
N GLY A 474 -8.80 -2.39 5.47
CA GLY A 474 -9.41 -2.02 4.19
C GLY A 474 -10.11 -3.18 3.49
N VAL A 475 -9.45 -4.34 3.40
CA VAL A 475 -10.05 -5.55 2.83
C VAL A 475 -11.24 -6.03 3.68
N MET A 476 -11.11 -5.99 5.01
CA MET A 476 -12.20 -6.37 5.91
C MET A 476 -13.42 -5.45 5.77
N ILE A 477 -13.20 -4.13 5.67
CA ILE A 477 -14.26 -3.15 5.40
C ILE A 477 -14.91 -3.44 4.04
N GLY A 478 -14.13 -3.72 3.00
CA GLY A 478 -14.64 -4.08 1.67
C GLY A 478 -15.55 -5.32 1.70
N LEU A 479 -15.11 -6.40 2.34
CA LEU A 479 -15.92 -7.62 2.50
C LEU A 479 -17.19 -7.36 3.33
N ASN A 480 -17.09 -6.54 4.36
CA ASN A 480 -18.22 -6.23 5.23
C ASN A 480 -19.29 -5.37 4.52
N ILE A 481 -18.85 -4.33 3.80
CA ILE A 481 -19.74 -3.51 2.97
C ILE A 481 -20.44 -4.39 1.92
N GLN A 482 -19.72 -5.33 1.31
CA GLN A 482 -20.30 -6.26 0.35
C GLN A 482 -21.42 -7.11 0.95
N THR A 483 -21.22 -7.58 2.18
CA THR A 483 -22.21 -8.37 2.92
C THR A 483 -23.45 -7.53 3.23
N SER A 484 -23.25 -6.27 3.62
CA SER A 484 -24.35 -5.34 3.86
C SER A 484 -25.21 -5.12 2.61
N PHE A 485 -24.59 -5.01 1.43
CA PHE A 485 -25.27 -4.79 0.15
C PHE A 485 -26.21 -5.92 -0.27
N LEU A 486 -26.03 -7.11 0.32
CA LEU A 486 -26.86 -8.30 0.08
C LEU A 486 -27.93 -8.51 1.15
N THR A 487 -27.87 -7.82 2.29
CA THR A 487 -28.72 -8.14 3.44
C THR A 487 -30.19 -7.76 3.21
N PRO A 488 -31.17 -8.68 3.45
CA PRO A 488 -32.58 -8.42 3.20
C PRO A 488 -33.19 -7.18 3.87
N THR A 489 -34.31 -6.77 3.27
CA THR A 489 -35.04 -5.47 3.29
C THR A 489 -34.29 -4.23 2.80
N PHE A 490 -32.96 -4.19 2.86
CA PHE A 490 -32.21 -2.96 2.53
C PHE A 490 -31.12 -3.13 1.46
N GLY A 491 -30.70 -4.36 1.15
CA GLY A 491 -29.61 -4.61 0.22
C GLY A 491 -29.87 -4.07 -1.19
N PHE A 492 -29.08 -3.06 -1.60
CA PHE A 492 -29.17 -2.42 -2.92
C PHE A 492 -29.12 -3.43 -4.07
N ALA A 493 -28.29 -4.47 -3.97
CA ALA A 493 -28.20 -5.51 -4.99
C ALA A 493 -29.55 -6.22 -5.20
N LEU A 494 -30.32 -6.44 -4.14
CA LEU A 494 -31.63 -7.09 -4.23
C LEU A 494 -32.66 -6.17 -4.91
N PHE A 495 -32.60 -4.85 -4.67
CA PHE A 495 -33.46 -3.88 -5.34
C PHE A 495 -33.14 -3.75 -6.82
N TYR A 496 -31.85 -3.70 -7.17
CA TYR A 496 -31.42 -3.68 -8.56
C TYR A 496 -31.85 -4.94 -9.31
N LEU A 497 -31.69 -6.12 -8.68
CA LEU A 497 -32.16 -7.37 -9.26
C LEU A 497 -33.69 -7.39 -9.38
N ARG A 498 -34.42 -6.86 -8.39
CA ARG A 498 -35.88 -6.82 -8.43
C ARG A 498 -36.40 -5.94 -9.56
N GLY A 499 -35.70 -4.86 -9.89
CA GLY A 499 -36.01 -3.98 -11.01
C GLY A 499 -36.01 -4.67 -12.38
N VAL A 500 -35.28 -5.78 -12.53
CA VAL A 500 -35.18 -6.56 -13.78
C VAL A 500 -35.79 -7.96 -13.70
N ALA A 501 -36.09 -8.46 -12.50
CA ALA A 501 -36.62 -9.80 -12.32
C ALA A 501 -38.07 -9.94 -12.85
N PRO A 502 -38.40 -11.03 -13.55
CA PRO A 502 -39.75 -11.28 -14.04
C PRO A 502 -40.73 -11.50 -12.89
N ALA A 503 -42.01 -11.18 -13.11
CA ALA A 503 -43.06 -11.22 -12.07
C ALA A 503 -43.26 -12.60 -11.42
N VAL A 504 -42.82 -13.68 -12.08
CA VAL A 504 -42.82 -15.05 -11.52
C VAL A 504 -41.95 -15.19 -10.27
N VAL A 505 -40.92 -14.35 -10.12
CA VAL A 505 -40.00 -14.37 -8.98
C VAL A 505 -40.53 -13.41 -7.90
N ARG A 506 -40.91 -13.96 -6.75
CA ARG A 506 -41.38 -13.15 -5.61
C ARG A 506 -40.20 -12.57 -4.84
N THR A 507 -40.34 -11.35 -4.30
CA THR A 507 -39.31 -10.70 -3.45
C THR A 507 -38.87 -11.59 -2.28
N ALA A 508 -39.81 -12.32 -1.65
CA ALA A 508 -39.51 -13.26 -0.57
C ALA A 508 -38.57 -14.40 -1.01
N GLN A 509 -38.65 -14.84 -2.28
CA GLN A 509 -37.74 -15.85 -2.82
C GLN A 509 -36.33 -15.28 -3.00
N MET A 510 -36.21 -14.01 -3.41
CA MET A 510 -34.91 -13.33 -3.50
C MET A 510 -34.25 -13.21 -2.12
N TYR A 511 -35.02 -12.81 -1.10
CA TYR A 511 -34.53 -12.71 0.27
C TYR A 511 -34.09 -14.06 0.82
N LYS A 512 -34.90 -15.11 0.62
CA LYS A 512 -34.51 -16.48 1.01
C LYS A 512 -33.28 -16.97 0.25
N GLY A 513 -33.13 -16.54 -1.00
CA GLY A 513 -32.05 -16.91 -1.89
C GLY A 513 -30.68 -16.42 -1.46
N VAL A 514 -30.60 -15.23 -0.89
CA VAL A 514 -29.34 -14.56 -0.55
C VAL A 514 -28.77 -14.97 0.82
N ILE A 515 -29.62 -15.48 1.73
CA ILE A 515 -29.22 -15.85 3.11
C ILE A 515 -28.02 -16.82 3.14
N PRO A 516 -27.97 -17.90 2.34
CA PRO A 516 -26.80 -18.77 2.31
C PRO A 516 -25.52 -18.05 1.87
N PHE A 517 -25.61 -17.12 0.91
CA PHE A 517 -24.45 -16.36 0.43
C PHE A 517 -23.96 -15.36 1.48
N ILE A 518 -24.86 -14.72 2.23
CA ILE A 518 -24.51 -13.87 3.39
C ILE A 518 -23.79 -14.71 4.44
N ALA A 519 -24.30 -15.90 4.76
CA ALA A 519 -23.63 -16.80 5.70
C ALA A 519 -22.21 -17.16 5.22
N LEU A 520 -22.03 -17.44 3.94
CA LEU A 520 -20.70 -17.69 3.35
C LEU A 520 -19.79 -16.46 3.41
N GLN A 521 -20.32 -15.25 3.24
CA GLN A 521 -19.53 -14.01 3.40
C GLN A 521 -19.11 -13.77 4.84
N LEU A 522 -19.99 -14.02 5.81
CA LEU A 522 -19.63 -13.95 7.23
C LEU A 522 -18.55 -14.98 7.57
N VAL A 523 -18.64 -16.19 7.03
CA VAL A 523 -17.57 -17.20 7.15
C VAL A 523 -16.28 -16.70 6.51
N ALA A 524 -16.33 -16.13 5.31
CA ALA A 524 -15.16 -15.56 4.65
C ALA A 524 -14.53 -14.41 5.48
N LEU A 525 -15.35 -13.54 6.06
CA LEU A 525 -14.92 -12.46 6.96
C LEU A 525 -14.18 -13.03 8.19
N VAL A 526 -14.70 -14.10 8.79
CA VAL A 526 -14.05 -14.78 9.92
C VAL A 526 -12.74 -15.45 9.50
N ILE A 527 -12.68 -16.07 8.32
CA ILE A 527 -11.45 -16.67 7.79
C ILE A 527 -10.39 -15.59 7.58
N VAL A 528 -10.71 -14.53 6.82
CA VAL A 528 -9.77 -13.45 6.52
C VAL A 528 -9.37 -12.67 7.79
N GLY A 529 -10.30 -12.55 8.74
CA GLY A 529 -10.07 -11.92 10.03
C GLY A 529 -9.06 -12.67 10.91
N ASN A 530 -9.14 -14.01 10.93
CA ASN A 530 -8.22 -14.85 11.71
C ASN A 530 -6.88 -15.10 11.02
N PHE A 531 -6.82 -14.96 9.69
CA PHE A 531 -5.61 -15.17 8.90
C PHE A 531 -5.18 -13.89 8.15
N PRO A 532 -4.62 -12.88 8.84
CA PRO A 532 -4.14 -11.64 8.21
C PRO A 532 -3.10 -11.86 7.10
N SER A 533 -2.40 -13.00 7.13
CA SER A 533 -1.46 -13.40 6.08
C SER A 533 -2.11 -13.53 4.71
N LEU A 534 -3.40 -13.88 4.63
CA LEU A 534 -4.15 -13.92 3.37
C LEU A 534 -4.19 -12.56 2.67
N VAL A 535 -4.18 -11.48 3.46
CA VAL A 535 -4.23 -10.10 2.96
C VAL A 535 -2.83 -9.50 2.82
N ASN A 536 -1.97 -9.68 3.82
CA ASN A 536 -0.70 -8.95 3.90
C ASN A 536 0.46 -9.62 3.17
N TYR A 537 0.42 -10.94 2.95
CA TYR A 537 1.56 -11.67 2.38
C TYR A 537 1.86 -11.26 0.94
N LEU A 538 0.84 -11.21 0.08
CA LEU A 538 1.04 -10.93 -1.34
C LEU A 538 1.54 -9.48 -1.57
N PRO A 539 0.97 -8.43 -0.93
CA PRO A 539 1.55 -7.08 -0.95
C PRO A 539 2.99 -7.04 -0.45
N ALA A 540 3.29 -7.65 0.71
CA ALA A 540 4.63 -7.63 1.29
C ALA A 540 5.65 -8.35 0.42
N ARG A 541 5.27 -9.49 -0.16
CA ARG A 541 6.09 -10.23 -1.13
C ARG A 541 6.40 -9.37 -2.34
N ASN A 542 5.35 -8.82 -2.97
CA ASN A 542 5.52 -8.03 -4.17
C ASN A 542 6.41 -6.82 -3.94
N PHE A 543 6.17 -6.09 -2.84
CA PHE A 543 7.01 -4.97 -2.44
C PHE A 543 8.46 -5.41 -2.28
N LEU A 544 8.78 -6.45 -1.52
CA LEU A 544 10.17 -6.85 -1.24
C LEU A 544 10.89 -7.50 -2.44
N THR A 545 10.16 -8.12 -3.36
CA THR A 545 10.75 -8.84 -4.51
C THR A 545 10.70 -8.06 -5.84
N SER A 546 10.07 -6.89 -5.89
CA SER A 546 9.93 -6.12 -7.12
C SER A 546 11.28 -5.63 -7.67
N GLU A 547 11.41 -5.55 -9.00
CA GLU A 547 12.58 -5.02 -9.70
C GLU A 547 12.33 -3.66 -10.35
N VAL A 548 11.09 -3.16 -10.32
CA VAL A 548 10.70 -1.90 -10.96
C VAL A 548 11.03 -0.67 -10.11
N ALA A 549 11.04 0.51 -10.73
CA ALA A 549 11.33 1.76 -10.04
C ALA A 549 10.12 2.34 -9.27
N PRO A 550 10.30 2.89 -8.06
CA PRO A 550 11.53 2.85 -7.26
C PRO A 550 11.81 1.42 -6.74
N PRO A 551 13.03 0.88 -6.95
CA PRO A 551 13.32 -0.48 -6.53
C PRO A 551 13.19 -0.59 -5.01
N PRO A 552 12.65 -1.71 -4.51
CA PRO A 552 12.44 -1.88 -3.09
C PRO A 552 13.78 -1.87 -2.39
N ARG A 553 13.91 -0.87 -1.52
CA ARG A 553 15.06 -0.75 -0.64
C ARG A 553 14.84 -1.67 0.53
N ASN A 554 15.91 -2.31 1.00
CA ASN A 554 15.86 -3.04 2.25
C ASN A 554 15.32 -2.11 3.35
N PRO A 555 14.11 -2.38 3.89
CA PRO A 555 13.53 -1.52 4.93
C PRO A 555 14.30 -1.61 6.25
N GLY A 556 15.30 -2.51 6.33
CA GLY A 556 16.08 -2.75 7.52
C GLY A 556 15.23 -3.35 8.65
N MET A 557 14.13 -4.03 8.31
CA MET A 557 13.13 -4.58 9.24
C MET A 557 13.82 -5.45 10.28
N GLN A 558 13.89 -4.96 11.50
CA GLN A 558 14.90 -5.43 12.46
C GLN A 558 14.51 -6.79 13.04
N HIS A 559 13.25 -6.97 13.41
CA HIS A 559 12.76 -8.22 14.00
C HIS A 559 12.83 -9.42 13.05
N CYS A 560 12.20 -9.36 11.87
CA CYS A 560 12.17 -10.51 10.95
C CYS A 560 13.54 -10.85 10.34
N ILE A 561 14.39 -9.85 10.10
CA ILE A 561 15.77 -10.10 9.65
C ILE A 561 16.60 -10.72 10.79
N GLU A 562 16.41 -10.28 12.03
CA GLU A 562 17.05 -10.90 13.20
C GLU A 562 16.64 -12.36 13.34
N GLU A 563 15.35 -12.66 13.25
CA GLU A 563 14.84 -14.03 13.35
C GLU A 563 15.44 -14.94 12.26
N TYR A 564 15.45 -14.47 11.01
CA TYR A 564 16.10 -15.17 9.91
C TYR A 564 17.59 -15.40 10.20
N ASN A 565 18.32 -14.36 10.56
CA ASN A 565 19.76 -14.44 10.85
C ASN A 565 20.05 -15.38 12.03
N PHE A 566 19.23 -15.35 13.08
CA PHE A 566 19.40 -16.20 14.25
C PHE A 566 19.18 -17.68 13.93
N ALA A 567 18.24 -17.99 13.02
CA ALA A 567 18.06 -19.33 12.47
C ALA A 567 19.28 -19.74 11.63
N GLN A 568 19.77 -18.85 10.75
CA GLN A 568 20.96 -19.11 9.95
C GLN A 568 22.22 -19.33 10.80
N PHE A 569 22.41 -18.55 11.87
CA PHE A 569 23.54 -18.75 12.79
C PHE A 569 23.43 -20.07 13.56
N ALA A 570 22.23 -20.59 13.80
CA ALA A 570 22.08 -21.91 14.45
C ALA A 570 22.50 -23.05 13.51
N THR A 571 22.13 -22.98 12.23
CA THR A 571 22.41 -24.04 11.24
C THR A 571 23.82 -23.94 10.65
N ASN A 572 24.29 -22.74 10.33
CA ASN A 572 25.50 -22.48 9.54
C ASN A 572 26.68 -21.90 10.35
N ALA A 573 26.61 -21.93 11.69
CA ALA A 573 27.65 -21.40 12.57
C ALA A 573 29.08 -21.88 12.23
N PRO A 574 29.35 -23.19 11.98
CA PRO A 574 30.72 -23.66 11.75
C PRO A 574 31.36 -22.99 10.53
N THR A 575 30.62 -22.94 9.43
CA THR A 575 31.07 -22.34 8.16
C THR A 575 31.36 -20.85 8.34
N ILE A 576 30.44 -20.10 8.98
CA ILE A 576 30.61 -18.66 9.20
C ILE A 576 31.80 -18.38 10.12
N LYS A 577 31.96 -19.16 11.20
CA LYS A 577 33.12 -19.04 12.11
C LYS A 577 34.44 -19.35 11.41
N GLN A 578 34.45 -20.36 10.53
CA GLN A 578 35.62 -20.67 9.73
C GLN A 578 35.99 -19.51 8.80
N SER A 579 35.02 -18.95 8.07
CA SER A 579 35.28 -17.79 7.20
C SER A 579 35.78 -16.57 7.97
N ILE A 580 35.28 -16.31 9.18
CA ILE A 580 35.80 -15.24 10.05
C ILE A 580 37.25 -15.53 10.47
N SER A 581 37.58 -16.76 10.84
CA SER A 581 38.94 -17.14 11.21
C SER A 581 39.92 -17.04 10.05
N GLU A 582 39.50 -17.43 8.83
CA GLU A 582 40.28 -17.24 7.61
C GLU A 582 40.51 -15.75 7.31
N ALA A 583 39.49 -14.91 7.47
CA ALA A 583 39.60 -13.47 7.25
C ALA A 583 40.52 -12.77 8.27
N GLN A 584 40.52 -13.22 9.53
CA GLN A 584 41.42 -12.70 10.57
C GLN A 584 42.91 -12.99 10.29
N LYS A 585 43.23 -13.96 9.43
CA LYS A 585 44.60 -14.30 9.03
C LYS A 585 45.13 -13.46 7.86
N LEU A 586 44.28 -12.64 7.22
CA LEU A 586 44.69 -11.81 6.10
C LEU A 586 45.67 -10.71 6.55
N ASP A 587 46.73 -10.48 5.76
CA ASP A 587 47.67 -9.39 6.02
C ASP A 587 47.01 -8.03 5.69
N VAL A 588 46.66 -7.29 6.73
CA VAL A 588 46.08 -5.94 6.65
C VAL A 588 47.05 -4.86 7.13
N SER A 589 48.35 -5.13 7.20
CA SER A 589 49.35 -4.21 7.78
C SER A 589 49.77 -3.07 6.85
N TYR A 590 49.79 -3.31 5.53
CA TYR A 590 50.30 -2.40 4.51
C TYR A 590 49.30 -1.35 3.96
N PRO A 591 47.97 -1.55 3.96
CA PRO A 591 47.04 -0.50 3.57
C PRO A 591 47.05 0.70 4.55
N PRO A 592 46.40 1.82 4.20
CA PRO A 592 46.35 3.00 5.06
C PRO A 592 45.87 2.66 6.49
N ARG A 593 46.53 3.24 7.51
CA ARG A 593 46.27 2.96 8.94
C ARG A 593 44.78 2.98 9.33
N ARG A 594 43.98 3.86 8.71
CA ARG A 594 42.53 3.93 8.95
C ARG A 594 41.80 2.69 8.44
N MET A 595 42.11 2.25 7.22
CA MET A 595 41.52 1.06 6.60
C MET A 595 41.92 -0.22 7.34
N SER A 596 43.20 -0.37 7.68
CA SER A 596 43.71 -1.49 8.49
C SER A 596 42.98 -1.60 9.84
N ARG A 597 42.82 -0.47 10.54
CA ARG A 597 42.09 -0.39 11.80
C ARG A 597 40.60 -0.74 11.65
N ASP A 598 39.95 -0.24 10.61
CA ASP A 598 38.53 -0.48 10.35
C ASP A 598 38.29 -1.96 9.98
N LEU A 599 39.16 -2.58 9.19
CA LEU A 599 39.11 -4.01 8.86
C LEU A 599 39.34 -4.90 10.08
N SER A 600 40.38 -4.62 10.87
CA SER A 600 40.67 -5.37 12.11
C SER A 600 39.51 -5.30 13.09
N ARG A 601 38.93 -4.10 13.30
CA ARG A 601 37.73 -3.91 14.12
C ARG A 601 36.52 -4.66 13.55
N GLY A 602 36.37 -4.68 12.23
CA GLY A 602 35.33 -5.43 11.54
C GLY A 602 35.39 -6.92 11.82
N PHE A 603 36.57 -7.52 11.65
CA PHE A 603 36.79 -8.95 11.91
C PHE A 603 36.63 -9.32 13.40
N GLU A 604 37.07 -8.46 14.30
CA GLU A 604 36.83 -8.63 15.74
C GLU A 604 35.34 -8.55 16.07
N SER A 605 34.62 -7.58 15.49
CA SER A 605 33.18 -7.44 15.67
C SER A 605 32.41 -8.64 15.13
N ALA A 606 32.83 -9.19 13.99
CA ALA A 606 32.26 -10.41 13.40
C ALA A 606 32.39 -11.62 14.33
N GLY A 607 33.56 -11.81 14.96
CA GLY A 607 33.78 -12.88 15.94
C GLY A 607 32.86 -12.76 17.16
N LYS A 608 32.51 -11.53 17.57
CA LYS A 608 31.60 -11.25 18.69
C LYS A 608 30.12 -11.38 18.33
N VAL A 609 29.75 -11.53 17.05
CA VAL A 609 28.33 -11.59 16.66
C VAL A 609 27.61 -12.74 17.35
N PHE A 610 28.22 -13.93 17.45
CA PHE A 610 27.59 -15.10 18.07
C PHE A 610 27.30 -14.88 19.56
N THR A 611 28.23 -14.27 20.31
CA THR A 611 28.00 -13.97 21.72
C THR A 611 26.92 -12.90 21.89
N LEU A 612 26.90 -11.89 21.00
CA LEU A 612 25.84 -10.88 20.99
C LEU A 612 24.46 -11.47 20.65
N VAL A 613 24.38 -12.50 19.80
CA VAL A 613 23.14 -13.23 19.52
C VAL A 613 22.66 -13.98 20.77
N GLU A 614 23.55 -14.64 21.50
CA GLU A 614 23.22 -15.30 22.77
C GLU A 614 22.73 -14.29 23.83
N ASP A 615 23.38 -13.13 23.92
CA ASP A 615 22.96 -12.06 24.84
C ASP A 615 21.54 -11.55 24.51
N VAL A 616 21.22 -11.41 23.21
CA VAL A 616 19.87 -11.05 22.77
C VAL A 616 18.87 -12.14 23.13
N LYS A 617 19.16 -13.41 22.83
CA LYS A 617 18.27 -14.54 23.15
C LYS A 617 18.02 -14.67 24.66
N LYS A 618 19.05 -14.49 25.48
CA LYS A 618 18.93 -14.50 26.95
C LYS A 618 18.07 -13.34 27.46
N ALA A 619 18.29 -12.13 26.92
CA ALA A 619 17.50 -10.97 27.31
C ALA A 619 16.04 -11.10 26.87
N GLU A 620 15.78 -11.61 25.66
CA GLU A 620 14.44 -11.88 25.14
C GLU A 620 13.71 -12.94 25.98
N ALA A 621 14.39 -14.04 26.34
CA ALA A 621 13.81 -15.05 27.22
C ALA A 621 13.48 -14.50 28.62
N ALA A 622 14.34 -13.62 29.17
CA ALA A 622 14.09 -12.97 30.46
C ALA A 622 12.87 -12.02 30.41
N VAL A 623 12.68 -11.29 29.31
CA VAL A 623 11.47 -10.48 29.09
C VAL A 623 10.26 -11.38 28.96
N ALA A 624 10.30 -12.39 28.09
CA ALA A 624 9.19 -13.31 27.82
C ALA A 624 8.70 -14.03 29.08
N ALA A 625 9.61 -14.46 29.96
CA ALA A 625 9.27 -15.08 31.24
C ALA A 625 8.45 -14.16 32.16
N LYS A 626 8.65 -12.84 32.07
CA LYS A 626 7.95 -11.84 32.89
C LYS A 626 6.67 -11.31 32.24
N VAL A 627 6.50 -11.46 30.92
CA VAL A 627 5.33 -10.98 30.17
C VAL A 627 4.01 -11.53 30.70
N GLY A 628 3.94 -12.83 31.05
CA GLY A 628 2.70 -13.49 31.47
C GLY A 628 2.03 -12.82 32.66
N ASN A 629 2.79 -12.51 33.72
CA ASN A 629 2.28 -11.87 34.93
C ASN A 629 2.17 -10.34 34.78
N TYR A 630 3.05 -9.73 33.99
CA TYR A 630 3.08 -8.28 33.81
C TYR A 630 1.94 -7.77 32.91
N ARG A 631 1.54 -8.54 31.89
CA ARG A 631 0.56 -8.09 30.89
C ARG A 631 -0.84 -7.78 31.48
N PRO A 632 -1.43 -8.61 32.36
CA PRO A 632 -2.70 -8.27 33.03
C PRO A 632 -2.59 -6.99 33.86
N LEU A 633 -1.54 -6.88 34.69
CA LEU A 633 -1.27 -5.72 35.52
C LEU A 633 -1.08 -4.44 34.68
N HIS A 634 -0.32 -4.53 33.59
CA HIS A 634 -0.14 -3.44 32.64
C HIS A 634 -1.46 -2.99 32.03
N ARG A 635 -2.31 -3.92 31.57
CA ARG A 635 -3.63 -3.59 30.98
C ARG A 635 -4.54 -2.90 31.99
N GLU A 636 -4.56 -3.37 33.22
CA GLU A 636 -5.34 -2.77 34.31
C GLU A 636 -4.87 -1.34 34.60
N VAL A 637 -3.58 -1.15 34.85
CA VAL A 637 -3.03 0.18 35.16
C VAL A 637 -3.17 1.15 33.99
N ARG A 638 -2.97 0.69 32.75
CA ARG A 638 -3.21 1.53 31.57
C ARG A 638 -4.67 1.93 31.43
N ALA A 639 -5.62 1.07 31.78
CA ALA A 639 -7.04 1.42 31.80
C ALA A 639 -7.34 2.50 32.86
N ILE A 640 -6.74 2.41 34.05
CA ILE A 640 -6.86 3.40 35.13
C ILE A 640 -6.24 4.74 34.69
N GLN A 641 -5.01 4.72 34.18
CA GLN A 641 -4.29 5.91 33.69
C GLN A 641 -5.02 6.60 32.54
N LYS A 642 -5.64 5.84 31.63
CA LYS A 642 -6.45 6.39 30.55
C LYS A 642 -7.65 7.17 31.08
N ARG A 643 -8.34 6.67 32.11
CA ARG A 643 -9.45 7.38 32.78
C ARG A 643 -8.95 8.64 33.50
N ALA A 644 -7.84 8.54 34.22
CA ALA A 644 -7.23 9.70 34.89
C ALA A 644 -6.78 10.78 33.88
N ASN A 645 -6.16 10.38 32.77
CA ASN A 645 -5.74 11.28 31.70
C ASN A 645 -6.90 11.94 30.96
N ALA A 646 -8.06 11.26 30.83
CA ALA A 646 -9.26 11.88 30.28
C ALA A 646 -9.76 13.03 31.18
N ILE A 647 -9.80 12.81 32.50
CA ILE A 647 -10.14 13.85 33.47
C ILE A 647 -9.11 14.99 33.43
N LYS A 648 -7.81 14.66 33.34
CA LYS A 648 -6.73 15.65 33.22
C LYS A 648 -6.87 16.52 31.97
N LYS A 649 -7.26 15.93 30.84
CA LYS A 649 -7.55 16.67 29.60
C LYS A 649 -8.73 17.62 29.80
N HIS A 650 -9.80 17.15 30.44
CA HIS A 650 -10.96 17.98 30.74
C HIS A 650 -10.63 19.14 31.70
N ILE A 651 -9.82 18.88 32.74
CA ILE A 651 -9.27 19.94 33.60
C ILE A 651 -8.48 20.97 32.80
N LYS A 652 -7.71 20.55 31.79
CA LYS A 652 -6.94 21.46 30.93
C LYS A 652 -7.86 22.33 30.06
N GLU A 653 -8.94 21.77 29.54
CA GLU A 653 -9.97 22.50 28.79
C GLU A 653 -10.64 23.56 29.67
N LEU A 654 -11.09 23.18 30.89
CA LEU A 654 -11.65 24.13 31.87
C LEU A 654 -10.66 25.23 32.28
N ASN A 655 -9.36 24.92 32.38
CA ASN A 655 -8.34 25.93 32.64
C ASN A 655 -8.16 26.91 31.47
N THR A 656 -8.35 26.44 30.24
CA THR A 656 -8.30 27.30 29.05
C THR A 656 -9.53 28.21 29.00
N GLU A 657 -10.72 27.66 29.27
CA GLU A 657 -11.97 28.42 29.40
C GLU A 657 -11.88 29.48 30.51
N LYS A 658 -11.32 29.11 31.67
CA LYS A 658 -11.02 30.05 32.77
C LYS A 658 -10.13 31.20 32.31
N GLY A 659 -9.11 30.91 31.49
CA GLY A 659 -8.23 31.93 30.90
C GLY A 659 -8.95 32.86 29.92
N GLN A 660 -10.01 32.40 29.27
CA GLN A 660 -10.81 33.16 28.31
C GLN A 660 -11.93 34.00 28.96
N ALA A 661 -12.36 33.66 30.18
CA ALA A 661 -13.48 34.29 30.89
C ALA A 661 -13.29 35.77 31.33
N ARG A 662 -12.26 36.48 30.85
CA ARG A 662 -12.00 37.95 30.97
C ARG A 662 -12.51 38.64 32.25
N GLY A 663 -12.31 38.04 33.42
CA GLY A 663 -12.56 38.69 34.72
C GLY A 663 -13.96 38.52 35.32
N ASP A 664 -14.85 37.69 34.75
CA ASP A 664 -16.10 37.32 35.43
C ASP A 664 -15.82 36.41 36.63
N LYS A 665 -15.87 37.00 37.84
CA LYS A 665 -15.59 36.30 39.10
C LYS A 665 -16.54 35.14 39.36
N SER A 666 -17.79 35.20 38.87
CA SER A 666 -18.79 34.17 39.12
C SER A 666 -18.50 32.90 38.29
N VAL A 667 -18.15 33.08 37.02
CA VAL A 667 -17.76 32.00 36.10
C VAL A 667 -16.44 31.38 36.56
N ILE A 668 -15.47 32.20 36.94
CA ILE A 668 -14.17 31.72 37.46
C ILE A 668 -14.37 30.86 38.73
N ALA A 669 -15.21 31.29 39.67
CA ALA A 669 -15.47 30.54 40.89
C ALA A 669 -16.16 29.19 40.61
N ARG A 670 -17.09 29.14 39.66
CA ARG A 670 -17.74 27.89 39.21
C ARG A 670 -16.73 26.93 38.57
N LEU A 671 -15.91 27.43 37.64
CA LEU A 671 -14.87 26.63 36.98
C LEU A 671 -13.85 26.11 37.99
N ASP A 672 -13.45 26.91 38.98
CA ASP A 672 -12.53 26.48 40.04
C ASP A 672 -13.12 25.36 40.92
N ALA A 673 -14.40 25.44 41.27
CA ALA A 673 -15.08 24.38 42.01
C ALA A 673 -15.13 23.07 41.19
N GLU A 674 -15.39 23.16 39.89
CA GLU A 674 -15.43 22.02 38.98
C GLU A 674 -14.04 21.40 38.77
N ILE A 675 -13.02 22.22 38.55
CA ILE A 675 -11.61 21.78 38.49
C ILE A 675 -11.21 21.08 39.79
N ALA A 676 -11.57 21.62 40.96
CA ALA A 676 -11.26 21.00 42.25
C ALA A 676 -11.95 19.64 42.41
N LYS A 677 -13.22 19.53 42.02
CA LYS A 677 -13.97 18.27 42.01
C LYS A 677 -13.32 17.22 41.11
N LEU A 678 -13.00 17.58 39.87
CA LEU A 678 -12.35 16.71 38.89
C LEU A 678 -10.95 16.31 39.35
N THR A 679 -10.19 17.23 39.93
CA THR A 679 -8.87 16.94 40.50
C THR A 679 -8.95 15.92 41.63
N LYS A 680 -9.98 16.02 42.48
CA LYS A 680 -10.24 15.03 43.54
C LYS A 680 -10.60 13.66 42.95
N GLN A 681 -11.43 13.63 41.92
CA GLN A 681 -11.78 12.39 41.21
C GLN A 681 -10.57 11.75 40.52
N GLN A 682 -9.74 12.55 39.85
CA GLN A 682 -8.50 12.10 39.22
C GLN A 682 -7.59 11.43 40.26
N LYS A 683 -7.34 12.10 41.39
CA LYS A 683 -6.51 11.54 42.47
C LYS A 683 -7.10 10.26 43.06
N ALA A 684 -8.43 10.19 43.21
CA ALA A 684 -9.10 8.98 43.69
C ALA A 684 -8.93 7.80 42.72
N ILE A 685 -9.01 8.04 41.41
CA ILE A 685 -8.77 7.02 40.38
C ILE A 685 -7.30 6.61 40.38
N GLU A 686 -6.36 7.55 40.43
CA GLU A 686 -4.93 7.26 40.50
C GLU A 686 -4.56 6.45 41.75
N ALA A 687 -5.26 6.65 42.86
CA ALA A 687 -5.08 5.86 44.08
C ALA A 687 -5.55 4.40 43.97
N THR A 688 -6.31 4.04 42.93
CA THR A 688 -6.71 2.64 42.67
C THR A 688 -5.62 1.83 41.96
N ILE A 689 -4.52 2.46 41.56
CA ILE A 689 -3.38 1.76 40.96
C ILE A 689 -2.79 0.80 42.00
N PRO A 690 -2.60 -0.50 41.68
CA PRO A 690 -2.02 -1.45 42.62
C PRO A 690 -0.62 -1.03 43.09
N ASP A 691 -0.34 -1.17 44.38
CA ASP A 691 0.97 -0.79 44.96
C ASP A 691 2.15 -1.54 44.33
N SER A 692 1.91 -2.76 43.83
CA SER A 692 2.90 -3.58 43.12
C SER A 692 3.31 -3.02 41.75
N TRP A 693 2.52 -2.10 41.17
CA TRP A 693 2.77 -1.54 39.84
C TRP A 693 4.14 -0.87 39.74
N ALA A 694 4.49 -0.01 40.71
CA ALA A 694 5.71 0.78 40.63
C ALA A 694 6.97 -0.12 40.61
N SER A 695 7.00 -1.14 41.45
CA SER A 695 8.09 -2.12 41.49
C SER A 695 8.13 -3.01 40.25
N GLU A 696 6.97 -3.53 39.82
CA GLU A 696 6.88 -4.46 38.70
C GLU A 696 7.18 -3.79 37.36
N ASN A 697 6.62 -2.60 37.11
CA ASN A 697 6.91 -1.79 35.93
C ASN A 697 8.38 -1.41 35.87
N LYS A 698 8.98 -0.96 36.98
CA LYS A 698 10.42 -0.64 37.04
C LYS A 698 11.28 -1.86 36.70
N ALA A 699 10.94 -3.03 37.24
CA ALA A 699 11.65 -4.26 36.94
C ALA A 699 11.49 -4.69 35.46
N PHE A 700 10.28 -4.59 34.90
CA PHE A 700 10.02 -4.94 33.51
C PHE A 700 10.70 -3.98 32.53
N VAL A 701 10.63 -2.66 32.76
CA VAL A 701 11.33 -1.64 31.96
C VAL A 701 12.85 -1.83 32.01
N ALA A 702 13.40 -2.24 33.15
CA ALA A 702 14.82 -2.59 33.24
C ALA A 702 15.18 -3.76 32.32
N LEU A 703 14.37 -4.83 32.27
CA LEU A 703 14.56 -5.96 31.37
C LEU A 703 14.43 -5.54 29.89
N GLN A 704 13.42 -4.75 29.54
CA GLN A 704 13.27 -4.21 28.18
C GLN A 704 14.46 -3.34 27.77
N LYS A 705 15.01 -2.54 28.70
CA LYS A 705 16.21 -1.74 28.45
C LYS A 705 17.44 -2.62 28.22
N VAL A 706 17.58 -3.72 28.96
CA VAL A 706 18.64 -4.72 28.74
C VAL A 706 18.48 -5.35 27.36
N GLU A 707 17.28 -5.79 26.98
CA GLU A 707 16.99 -6.37 25.67
C GLU A 707 17.27 -5.38 24.53
N SER A 708 16.73 -4.15 24.62
CA SER A 708 16.95 -3.10 23.63
C SER A 708 18.43 -2.76 23.47
N ASN A 709 19.18 -2.72 24.57
CA ASN A 709 20.62 -2.50 24.54
C ASN A 709 21.37 -3.68 23.90
N ALA A 710 20.99 -4.92 24.22
CA ALA A 710 21.56 -6.12 23.60
C ALA A 710 21.30 -6.12 22.08
N ARG A 711 20.07 -5.88 21.64
CA ARG A 711 19.72 -5.76 20.21
C ARG A 711 20.48 -4.63 19.54
N ARG A 712 20.61 -3.46 20.18
CA ARG A 712 21.40 -2.33 19.64
C ARG A 712 22.87 -2.68 19.51
N LYS A 713 23.48 -3.38 20.48
CA LYS A 713 24.86 -3.86 20.41
C LYS A 713 25.03 -4.87 19.28
N TYR A 714 24.14 -5.85 19.18
CA TYR A 714 24.10 -6.81 18.07
C TYR A 714 24.02 -6.09 16.71
N ARG A 715 23.03 -5.22 16.54
CA ARG A 715 22.82 -4.41 15.32
C ARG A 715 24.07 -3.64 14.92
N ARG A 716 24.68 -2.91 15.87
CA ARG A 716 25.94 -2.18 15.63
C ARG A 716 27.11 -3.12 15.33
N GLY A 717 27.17 -4.28 15.97
CA GLY A 717 28.21 -5.29 15.77
C GLY A 717 28.18 -5.83 14.35
N VAL A 718 27.01 -6.29 13.87
CA VAL A 718 26.84 -6.76 12.49
C VAL A 718 27.06 -5.64 11.48
N ASP A 719 26.57 -4.44 11.79
CA ASP A 719 26.74 -3.27 10.92
C ASP A 719 28.21 -2.87 10.77
N THR A 720 28.98 -2.95 11.86
CA THR A 720 30.42 -2.64 11.86
C THR A 720 31.20 -3.74 11.13
N ALA A 721 30.86 -5.00 11.37
CA ALA A 721 31.52 -6.16 10.76
C ALA A 721 31.43 -6.16 9.24
N TYR A 722 30.28 -5.78 8.68
CA TYR A 722 30.07 -5.76 7.24
C TYR A 722 30.54 -4.45 6.57
N ALA A 723 30.25 -3.30 7.17
CA ALA A 723 30.57 -2.00 6.56
C ALA A 723 32.06 -1.78 6.33
N SER A 724 32.93 -2.33 7.20
CA SER A 724 34.38 -2.22 7.04
C SER A 724 34.90 -2.98 5.81
N VAL A 725 34.32 -4.15 5.53
CA VAL A 725 34.71 -4.99 4.40
C VAL A 725 34.15 -4.41 3.12
N GLY A 726 32.86 -4.10 3.06
CA GLY A 726 32.24 -3.53 1.86
C GLY A 726 32.92 -2.24 1.38
N LYS A 727 33.30 -1.34 2.31
CA LYS A 727 34.06 -0.12 1.96
C LYS A 727 35.46 -0.42 1.46
N SER A 728 36.16 -1.38 2.07
CA SER A 728 37.53 -1.72 1.69
C SER A 728 37.57 -2.43 0.33
N VAL A 729 36.64 -3.35 0.08
CA VAL A 729 36.46 -4.02 -1.21
C VAL A 729 36.18 -2.98 -2.30
N ALA A 730 35.22 -2.06 -2.09
CA ALA A 730 34.90 -1.02 -3.07
C ALA A 730 36.11 -0.12 -3.43
N VAL A 731 36.95 0.22 -2.44
CA VAL A 731 38.18 1.01 -2.66
C VAL A 731 39.24 0.21 -3.43
N ILE A 732 39.38 -1.10 -3.18
CA ILE A 732 40.35 -1.95 -3.88
C ILE A 732 39.87 -2.27 -5.30
N GLU A 733 38.56 -2.49 -5.52
CA GLU A 733 37.99 -2.72 -6.84
C GLU A 733 38.12 -1.48 -7.75
N SER A 734 37.97 -0.27 -7.20
CA SER A 734 38.15 0.98 -7.96
C SER A 734 39.61 1.30 -8.34
N THR A 735 40.53 0.33 -8.21
CA THR A 735 41.96 0.53 -8.54
C THR A 735 42.17 0.73 -10.03
N ASP A 736 41.43 0.02 -10.89
CA ASP A 736 41.56 0.16 -12.34
C ASP A 736 41.07 1.53 -12.81
N ASP A 737 40.00 2.04 -12.20
CA ASP A 737 39.51 3.41 -12.44
C ASP A 737 40.54 4.47 -12.04
N LEU A 738 41.28 4.24 -10.94
CA LEU A 738 42.35 5.13 -10.52
C LEU A 738 43.52 5.09 -11.52
N ILE A 739 43.91 3.89 -12.00
CA ILE A 739 44.96 3.71 -13.01
C ILE A 739 44.58 4.40 -14.32
N ALA A 740 43.32 4.32 -14.75
CA ALA A 740 42.85 4.99 -15.96
C ALA A 740 43.03 6.53 -15.91
N LEU A 741 43.04 7.12 -14.71
CA LEU A 741 43.26 8.54 -14.50
C LEU A 741 44.73 8.95 -14.41
N GLU A 742 45.68 8.02 -14.51
CA GLU A 742 47.11 8.30 -14.36
C GLU A 742 47.60 9.41 -15.30
N LYS A 743 47.27 9.27 -16.60
CA LYS A 743 47.65 10.24 -17.63
C LYS A 743 47.03 11.61 -17.35
N SER A 744 45.78 11.64 -16.91
CA SER A 744 45.05 12.88 -16.59
C SER A 744 45.60 13.56 -15.35
N VAL A 745 45.97 12.81 -14.30
CA VAL A 745 46.52 13.37 -13.05
C VAL A 745 47.95 13.86 -13.26
N LYS A 746 48.83 13.05 -13.86
CA LYS A 746 50.24 13.41 -14.10
C LYS A 746 50.42 14.44 -15.22
N GLY A 747 49.49 14.49 -16.18
CA GLY A 747 49.46 15.47 -17.28
C GLY A 747 49.14 16.90 -16.83
N LEU A 748 48.49 17.09 -15.66
CA LEU A 748 48.22 18.42 -15.10
C LEU A 748 49.50 19.20 -14.82
N GLY A 749 50.63 18.54 -14.57
CA GLY A 749 51.91 19.19 -14.32
C GLY A 749 52.40 20.04 -15.50
N VAL A 750 52.12 19.62 -16.73
CA VAL A 750 52.49 20.37 -17.95
C VAL A 750 51.58 21.59 -18.12
N ILE A 751 50.29 21.42 -17.83
CA ILE A 751 49.28 22.49 -17.97
C ILE A 751 49.45 23.55 -16.88
N ILE A 752 49.79 23.17 -15.66
CA ILE A 752 50.08 24.10 -14.55
C ILE A 752 51.31 24.97 -14.86
N ASN A 753 52.24 24.47 -15.68
CA ASN A 753 53.41 25.21 -16.14
C ASN A 753 53.13 26.08 -17.37
N SER A 754 52.00 25.87 -18.06
CA SER A 754 51.55 26.75 -19.16
C SER A 754 50.90 28.02 -18.58
N GLN A 755 51.18 29.20 -19.16
CA GLN A 755 50.85 30.51 -18.59
C GLN A 755 49.33 30.87 -18.51
N ASP A 756 48.42 29.90 -18.64
CA ASP A 756 46.97 30.11 -18.57
C ASP A 756 46.37 29.49 -17.28
N ALA A 757 46.34 30.30 -16.22
CA ALA A 757 45.85 29.89 -14.89
C ALA A 757 44.36 29.50 -14.89
N THR A 758 43.56 30.08 -15.79
CA THR A 758 42.12 29.82 -15.90
C THR A 758 41.88 28.43 -16.49
N LYS A 759 42.55 28.10 -17.61
CA LYS A 759 42.47 26.75 -18.21
C LYS A 759 43.04 25.68 -17.29
N ALA A 760 44.13 25.95 -16.59
CA ALA A 760 44.68 25.02 -15.61
C ALA A 760 43.68 24.74 -14.47
N ALA A 761 42.97 25.76 -13.96
CA ALA A 761 41.96 25.59 -12.93
C ALA A 761 40.73 24.79 -13.39
N GLU A 762 40.33 24.91 -14.66
CA GLU A 762 39.24 24.13 -15.26
C GLU A 762 39.63 22.66 -15.46
N GLN A 763 40.83 22.40 -15.99
CA GLN A 763 41.34 21.04 -16.17
C GLN A 763 41.51 20.31 -14.83
N ILE A 764 42.03 21.00 -13.80
CA ILE A 764 42.06 20.44 -12.43
C ILE A 764 40.64 20.11 -11.96
N GLN A 765 39.64 20.93 -12.30
CA GLN A 765 38.26 20.65 -11.92
C GLN A 765 37.66 19.44 -12.67
N ALA A 766 37.99 19.24 -13.94
CA ALA A 766 37.60 18.06 -14.70
C ALA A 766 38.17 16.79 -14.06
N VAL A 767 39.46 16.78 -13.75
CA VAL A 767 40.13 15.65 -13.07
C VAL A 767 39.55 15.41 -11.67
N ARG A 768 39.27 16.47 -10.89
CA ARG A 768 38.59 16.33 -9.58
C ARG A 768 37.18 15.75 -9.68
N THR A 769 36.49 16.01 -10.78
CA THR A 769 35.15 15.47 -11.04
C THR A 769 35.24 13.99 -11.42
N ALA A 770 36.24 13.60 -12.19
CA ALA A 770 36.54 12.19 -12.48
C ALA A 770 36.94 11.43 -11.21
N LEU A 771 37.86 11.98 -10.39
CA LEU A 771 38.28 11.39 -9.12
C LEU A 771 37.16 11.31 -8.07
N ARG A 772 36.06 12.06 -8.23
CA ARG A 772 34.88 11.92 -7.35
C ARG A 772 34.20 10.56 -7.53
N LYS A 773 34.32 9.94 -8.71
CA LYS A 773 33.75 8.62 -9.00
C LYS A 773 34.62 7.46 -8.49
N VAL A 774 35.87 7.73 -8.12
CA VAL A 774 36.81 6.72 -7.62
C VAL A 774 36.74 6.65 -6.09
N GLU A 775 36.32 5.50 -5.57
CA GLU A 775 36.20 5.29 -4.13
C GLU A 775 37.57 5.40 -3.44
N GLY A 776 37.60 6.11 -2.30
CA GLY A 776 38.82 6.35 -1.53
C GLY A 776 39.79 7.40 -2.09
N ALA A 777 39.52 8.07 -3.23
CA ALA A 777 40.42 9.08 -3.83
C ALA A 777 40.22 10.53 -3.28
N ASN A 778 39.57 10.69 -2.13
CA ASN A 778 39.17 11.98 -1.58
C ASN A 778 40.33 12.89 -1.15
N ASP A 779 41.42 12.31 -0.66
CA ASP A 779 42.66 12.98 -0.29
C ASP A 779 43.38 13.56 -1.51
N ILE A 780 43.47 12.81 -2.62
CA ILE A 780 44.01 13.29 -3.91
C ILE A 780 43.15 14.44 -4.44
N ARG A 781 41.82 14.25 -4.46
CA ARG A 781 40.85 15.28 -4.88
C ARG A 781 40.93 16.55 -4.02
N SER A 782 41.20 16.39 -2.72
CA SER A 782 41.37 17.50 -1.79
C SER A 782 42.69 18.25 -2.03
N ALA A 783 43.80 17.54 -2.28
CA ALA A 783 45.09 18.14 -2.62
C ALA A 783 45.03 18.93 -3.94
N LEU A 784 44.44 18.34 -5.00
CA LEU A 784 44.15 19.05 -6.25
C LEU A 784 43.20 20.24 -6.05
N GLY A 785 42.28 20.15 -5.08
CA GLY A 785 41.42 21.26 -4.69
C GLY A 785 42.19 22.45 -4.12
N LYS A 786 43.30 22.21 -3.41
CA LYS A 786 44.19 23.26 -2.92
C LYS A 786 44.94 23.92 -4.08
N ALA A 787 45.50 23.13 -5.00
CA ALA A 787 46.16 23.65 -6.21
C ALA A 787 45.21 24.55 -7.04
N ARG A 788 43.95 24.11 -7.25
CA ARG A 788 42.93 24.92 -7.92
C ARG A 788 42.63 26.25 -7.19
N ARG A 789 42.60 26.24 -5.86
CA ARG A 789 42.31 27.46 -5.07
C ARG A 789 43.41 28.49 -5.21
N GLU A 790 44.68 28.05 -5.24
CA GLU A 790 45.83 28.94 -5.44
C GLU A 790 45.84 29.57 -6.85
N LEU A 791 45.44 28.82 -7.89
CA LEU A 791 45.31 29.34 -9.27
C LEU A 791 44.18 30.37 -9.47
N ARG A 792 43.21 30.45 -8.53
CA ARG A 792 42.06 31.39 -8.61
C ARG A 792 42.24 32.64 -7.75
N ARG A 793 43.39 32.82 -7.10
CA ARG A 793 43.70 34.03 -6.33
C ARG A 793 44.02 35.20 -7.25
N LYS A 794 43.81 36.43 -6.77
CA LYS A 794 44.17 37.68 -7.49
C LYS A 794 45.66 37.72 -7.87
N THR A 795 46.52 37.15 -7.03
CA THR A 795 47.95 36.93 -7.28
C THR A 795 48.24 35.43 -7.20
N VAL A 796 48.62 34.84 -8.34
CA VAL A 796 48.91 33.40 -8.44
C VAL A 796 50.28 33.12 -7.82
N ASN A 797 50.32 32.29 -6.77
CA ASN A 797 51.57 31.80 -6.20
C ASN A 797 51.94 30.48 -6.88
N ALA A 798 52.85 30.54 -7.86
CA ALA A 798 53.28 29.39 -8.65
C ALA A 798 53.91 28.29 -7.79
N GLU A 799 54.70 28.66 -6.77
CA GLU A 799 55.39 27.74 -5.87
C GLU A 799 54.40 26.94 -4.99
N LYS A 800 53.42 27.62 -4.38
CA LYS A 800 52.37 26.97 -3.57
C LYS A 800 51.44 26.12 -4.41
N THR A 801 51.14 26.55 -5.64
CA THR A 801 50.34 25.77 -6.60
C THR A 801 51.05 24.47 -6.97
N ARG A 802 52.36 24.58 -7.27
CA ARG A 802 53.19 23.43 -7.62
C ARG A 802 53.36 22.47 -6.45
N ALA A 803 53.64 22.98 -5.25
CA ALA A 803 53.72 22.17 -4.03
C ALA A 803 52.41 21.41 -3.73
N ALA A 804 51.25 22.03 -3.94
CA ALA A 804 49.95 21.38 -3.75
C ALA A 804 49.65 20.32 -4.82
N TYR A 805 50.13 20.50 -6.06
CA TYR A 805 50.05 19.52 -7.12
C TYR A 805 51.00 18.33 -6.86
N ASP A 806 52.24 18.59 -6.47
CA ASP A 806 53.22 17.55 -6.15
C ASP A 806 52.79 16.73 -4.92
N ASP A 807 52.13 17.34 -3.92
CA ASP A 807 51.47 16.60 -2.82
C ASP A 807 50.33 15.70 -3.35
N ALA A 808 49.56 16.13 -4.35
CA ALA A 808 48.52 15.31 -4.95
C ALA A 808 49.10 14.12 -5.73
N VAL A 809 50.17 14.32 -6.50
CA VAL A 809 50.88 13.26 -7.23
C VAL A 809 51.52 12.27 -6.25
N LYS A 810 52.17 12.76 -5.19
CA LYS A 810 52.74 11.92 -4.12
C LYS A 810 51.69 11.03 -3.47
N ARG A 811 50.50 11.58 -3.17
CA ARG A 811 49.36 10.80 -2.63
C ARG A 811 48.83 9.80 -3.65
N TYR A 812 48.78 10.17 -4.93
CA TYR A 812 48.37 9.28 -6.01
C TYR A 812 49.30 8.07 -6.14
N ASP A 813 50.61 8.30 -6.26
CA ASP A 813 51.60 7.23 -6.41
C ASP A 813 51.64 6.33 -5.16
N ALA A 814 51.55 6.92 -3.96
CA ALA A 814 51.44 6.17 -2.72
C ALA A 814 50.18 5.27 -2.70
N GLN A 815 49.04 5.76 -3.20
CA GLN A 815 47.82 4.95 -3.29
C GLN A 815 47.94 3.81 -4.29
N LEU A 816 48.55 4.06 -5.44
CA LEU A 816 48.67 3.09 -6.52
C LEU A 816 49.52 1.88 -6.10
N VAL A 817 50.59 2.09 -5.33
CA VAL A 817 51.48 1.02 -4.84
C VAL A 817 50.72 0.03 -3.95
N TRP A 818 50.04 0.51 -2.90
CA TRP A 818 49.35 -0.41 -1.99
C TRP A 818 48.07 -0.98 -2.61
N ARG A 819 47.35 -0.22 -3.45
CA ARG A 819 46.12 -0.70 -4.11
C ARG A 819 46.39 -1.85 -5.08
N LYS A 820 47.47 -1.77 -5.87
CA LYS A 820 47.90 -2.86 -6.77
C LYS A 820 48.20 -4.15 -5.99
N ARG A 821 48.95 -4.03 -4.89
CA ARG A 821 49.24 -5.15 -3.99
C ARG A 821 47.98 -5.69 -3.30
N ALA A 822 47.08 -4.82 -2.86
CA ALA A 822 45.81 -5.20 -2.25
C ALA A 822 44.90 -5.96 -3.21
N LYS A 823 44.91 -5.60 -4.51
CA LYS A 823 44.14 -6.30 -5.53
C LYS A 823 44.58 -7.76 -5.70
N THR A 824 45.87 -8.07 -5.55
CA THR A 824 46.39 -9.44 -5.71
C THR A 824 46.34 -10.23 -4.42
N GLU A 825 46.71 -9.63 -3.29
CA GLU A 825 46.91 -10.36 -2.03
C GLU A 825 45.69 -10.33 -1.10
N LEU A 826 44.92 -9.22 -1.09
CA LEU A 826 43.87 -8.99 -0.10
C LEU A 826 42.45 -9.13 -0.67
N LEU A 827 42.24 -8.70 -1.91
CA LEU A 827 40.92 -8.71 -2.55
C LEU A 827 40.30 -10.12 -2.62
N PRO A 828 41.00 -11.20 -3.05
CA PRO A 828 40.40 -12.54 -3.12
C PRO A 828 39.93 -13.06 -1.77
N GLY A 829 40.69 -12.78 -0.70
CA GLY A 829 40.32 -13.15 0.66
C GLY A 829 39.12 -12.36 1.16
N LEU A 830 39.09 -11.05 0.92
CA LEU A 830 37.97 -10.18 1.30
C LEU A 830 36.69 -10.50 0.52
N THR A 831 36.76 -10.84 -0.77
CA THR A 831 35.58 -11.20 -1.56
C THR A 831 35.01 -12.56 -1.15
N LYS A 832 35.87 -13.55 -0.86
CA LYS A 832 35.45 -14.83 -0.28
C LYS A 832 34.76 -14.63 1.06
N TYR A 833 35.32 -13.79 1.93
CA TYR A 833 34.72 -13.46 3.22
C TYR A 833 33.40 -12.73 3.06
N ASP A 834 33.34 -11.69 2.22
CA ASP A 834 32.12 -10.94 1.92
C ASP A 834 31.00 -11.88 1.44
N ALA A 835 31.28 -12.74 0.46
CA ALA A 835 30.31 -13.72 -0.04
C ALA A 835 29.77 -14.65 1.06
N ALA A 836 30.60 -15.04 2.02
CA ALA A 836 30.19 -15.92 3.12
C ALA A 836 29.31 -15.21 4.17
N ILE A 837 29.49 -13.90 4.38
CA ILE A 837 28.77 -13.15 5.43
C ILE A 837 27.65 -12.25 4.91
N ARG A 838 27.60 -12.01 3.60
CA ARG A 838 26.68 -11.08 2.93
C ARG A 838 25.22 -11.37 3.28
N ASP A 839 24.80 -12.63 3.20
CA ASP A 839 23.40 -13.03 3.41
C ASP A 839 23.03 -13.29 4.89
N THR A 840 23.98 -13.07 5.81
CA THR A 840 23.75 -13.17 7.25
C THR A 840 24.08 -11.85 7.95
N ILE A 841 25.35 -11.65 8.32
CA ILE A 841 25.84 -10.45 9.03
C ILE A 841 25.58 -9.18 8.18
N GLY A 842 25.79 -9.25 6.87
CA GLY A 842 25.65 -8.13 5.95
C GLY A 842 24.21 -7.79 5.54
N LEU A 843 23.25 -8.67 5.84
CA LEU A 843 21.91 -8.64 5.23
C LEU A 843 21.19 -7.30 5.42
N ARG A 844 21.35 -6.64 6.58
CA ARG A 844 20.71 -5.35 6.90
C ARG A 844 21.27 -4.16 6.12
N GLN A 845 22.52 -4.24 5.67
CA GLN A 845 23.19 -3.15 4.92
C GLN A 845 23.12 -3.34 3.42
N GLN A 846 22.64 -4.49 2.96
CA GLN A 846 22.41 -4.69 1.54
C GLN A 846 21.37 -3.69 1.02
N PRO A 847 21.58 -3.14 -0.19
CA PRO A 847 20.61 -2.21 -0.79
C PRO A 847 19.23 -2.86 -0.98
N ARG A 848 19.20 -4.19 -1.18
CA ARG A 848 18.01 -5.01 -1.36
C ARG A 848 18.20 -6.36 -0.70
N LEU A 849 17.11 -6.98 -0.23
CA LEU A 849 17.13 -8.35 0.25
C LEU A 849 17.21 -9.33 -0.94
N PRO A 850 18.08 -10.36 -0.89
CA PRO A 850 18.02 -11.42 -1.89
C PRO A 850 16.68 -12.16 -1.80
N ARG A 851 16.29 -12.82 -2.89
CA ARG A 851 14.91 -13.31 -3.10
C ARG A 851 14.42 -14.23 -1.99
N GLU A 852 15.27 -15.15 -1.52
CA GLU A 852 14.90 -16.08 -0.45
C GLU A 852 14.62 -15.37 0.88
N GLN A 853 15.48 -14.42 1.24
CA GLN A 853 15.34 -13.61 2.46
C GLN A 853 14.12 -12.69 2.35
N ALA A 854 13.89 -12.11 1.17
CA ALA A 854 12.71 -11.30 0.91
C ALA A 854 11.40 -12.08 1.12
N LEU A 855 11.34 -13.35 0.68
CA LEU A 855 10.17 -14.21 0.88
C LEU A 855 9.95 -14.55 2.36
N TYR A 856 11.02 -14.86 3.11
CA TYR A 856 10.94 -15.09 4.55
C TYR A 856 10.43 -13.85 5.29
N VAL A 857 11.02 -12.68 4.99
CA VAL A 857 10.65 -11.41 5.61
C VAL A 857 9.21 -11.01 5.24
N ALA A 858 8.76 -11.29 4.02
CA ALA A 858 7.37 -11.08 3.63
C ALA A 858 6.39 -11.93 4.45
N ALA A 859 6.71 -13.22 4.66
CA ALA A 859 5.89 -14.12 5.47
C ALA A 859 5.85 -13.66 6.94
N CYS A 860 7.00 -13.39 7.55
CA CYS A 860 7.12 -12.95 8.95
C CYS A 860 6.35 -11.65 9.22
N ASN A 861 6.32 -10.71 8.26
CA ASN A 861 5.60 -9.44 8.43
C ASN A 861 4.11 -9.48 8.10
N SER A 862 3.62 -10.61 7.58
CA SER A 862 2.22 -10.71 7.18
C SER A 862 1.26 -10.85 8.37
N GLY A 863 1.75 -11.25 9.54
CA GLY A 863 0.99 -11.41 10.78
C GLY A 863 0.85 -10.13 11.61
N HIS A 864 -0.17 -10.10 12.46
CA HIS A 864 -0.33 -9.04 13.46
C HIS A 864 0.56 -9.28 14.67
N ARG A 865 1.08 -8.21 15.26
CA ARG A 865 1.90 -8.27 16.48
C ARG A 865 1.34 -7.34 17.55
N ASP A 866 1.22 -7.83 18.77
CA ASP A 866 0.89 -7.01 19.93
C ASP A 866 2.16 -6.31 20.41
N ILE A 867 2.22 -4.99 20.27
CA ILE A 867 3.34 -4.16 20.72
C ILE A 867 2.97 -3.29 21.92
N ALA A 868 1.81 -3.53 22.55
CA ALA A 868 1.30 -2.70 23.64
C ALA A 868 2.23 -2.67 24.86
N LEU A 869 3.09 -3.65 25.07
CA LEU A 869 4.06 -3.62 26.18
C LEU A 869 5.21 -2.61 25.95
N SER A 870 5.35 -2.09 24.74
CA SER A 870 6.32 -1.03 24.40
C SER A 870 5.72 0.38 24.52
N PHE A 871 4.41 0.47 24.84
CA PHE A 871 3.64 1.70 25.02
C PHE A 871 3.02 1.67 26.42
#